data_AF-A0A9E5E1F5-F1
#
_entry.id   AF-A0A9E5E1F5-F1
#
_cell.length_a   1.000
_cell.length_b   1.000
_cell.length_c   1.000
_cell.angle_alpha   90.00
_cell.angle_beta   90.00
_cell.angle_gamma   90.00
#
_symmetry.space_group_name_H-M   'P 1'
#
loop_
_entity.id
_entity.type
_entity.pdbx_description
1 polymer ?
#
loop_
_entity_poly.entity_id
_entity_poly.type
_entity_poly.pdbx_seq_one_letter_code
_entity_poly.pdbx_strand_id
1 'polypeptide(L)'
;PKGMLPIGKEGKALNTDFETGDLRDWTVTGDVAKGQPVKGPINPKRKFGEGKVANHQGDFWLGGYEVLEDVPKGRLTSAAFKVSQPWAAFRLGGGALAETRVELVLVEGGKVFFTARGRNSDTMASVVVDLAAQKDKEIFIRIVDDSAEGWGHVNFDDFRFYPLRPVFVDELKPAPPLAPPDDVKHAGLTAAEVVKAATLPPGFKLHAFAAEPDVKQPIAFCIDDRGRLWVIENYTYPQRQPEGKGTDRIVVFEDTDGDHKFDKRTVFIEGLNLASAIEYGFGGVYVGAVPWLLHIPIKETATGPAPAGETVKLLEGFAWQDTHEMLNTFRWGPDGWLYGCHGVFTHSHVKGVGAPDSERQFINAGVWRYHPTKKRFEVFAEGTSNPWGIDFNEYGHCFIEACVIPHLFHMIQGGRYQRQGGQHYTPSLEETKRIVPDYFAQDFAKPGKQPINPFIYDDIKTIADHRHYTGGNAHAGNARSDAAGGGHAHAGLMCYLGGSWPKEYHGKLVMGNIHGQRLNVDSPERKGSGYVGKHAPDFLNFNDKWSQTLDQRYDQDGNVFIIDWYDKQQCHTGNAAAHDRSNGRIYKIVYGDKKGTQIDLAKLDADGLIPLLGHANEFQRRHAQRLIQERGGNPALNDIARKVLSIPGALPTNTYATVLPKWIVGVTETRFQLRCLWSLHVTGALDEPTRALALRHPDEHLRAWTIQLLCEDKNPGMTALAEFARMAREDASPLVRLYLASACQRLTVAQRTPIMEALLAHAEDAADPNLPLMYWYAAEPIAAESPAKAVALLAKAKIPIVREYITRRLAARGAAAAPKLRIVTLGDSITKGVRTGVSAEETFAALLESGLRKDDIESEVINVGIGGERTDQALLRLAKDVVARNPSLVTIMYGTNDSYVDAGKSDSRLTVGEYRANLEKLVDELRAAGVAPVLMTEPRWGRSATLNGAGEHPNLRLEKFVQACRAVAVEKKVPLVDHFQIWTEVEARGTNLGTWTTDQCHPNPKGHRSLADAMLPVVRAAIPSRK
;
A
#
# COMPACT_ATOMS: atom_id res chain seq x y z
N PRO A 1 32.32 17.20 -21.93
CA PRO A 1 32.92 17.96 -23.06
C PRO A 1 34.26 18.56 -22.57
N LYS A 2 35.30 18.65 -23.41
CA LYS A 2 36.61 19.17 -22.97
C LYS A 2 36.64 20.69 -23.09
N GLY A 3 36.68 21.40 -21.96
CA GLY A 3 36.76 22.86 -21.89
C GLY A 3 38.19 23.37 -21.69
N MET A 4 38.38 24.69 -21.82
CA MET A 4 39.66 25.37 -21.61
C MET A 4 39.66 26.14 -20.29
N LEU A 5 40.73 26.05 -19.51
CA LEU A 5 40.87 26.89 -18.33
C LEU A 5 41.03 28.36 -18.72
N PRO A 6 40.51 29.30 -17.91
CA PRO A 6 40.78 30.72 -18.08
C PRO A 6 42.29 31.01 -18.03
N ILE A 7 42.73 31.96 -18.86
CA ILE A 7 44.11 32.43 -18.88
C ILE A 7 44.18 33.78 -18.14
N GLY A 8 45.03 33.86 -17.12
CA GLY A 8 45.26 35.08 -16.35
C GLY A 8 46.17 36.08 -17.09
N LYS A 9 46.38 37.25 -16.48
CA LYS A 9 47.19 38.35 -17.07
C LYS A 9 48.63 37.96 -17.41
N GLU A 10 49.21 36.98 -16.71
CA GLU A 10 50.55 36.45 -16.96
C GLU A 10 50.63 35.39 -18.08
N GLY A 11 49.53 35.12 -18.79
CA GLY A 11 49.49 34.11 -19.86
C GLY A 11 49.46 32.66 -19.36
N LYS A 12 49.33 32.44 -18.05
CA LYS A 12 49.19 31.11 -17.43
C LYS A 12 47.72 30.77 -17.21
N ALA A 13 47.39 29.47 -17.27
CA ALA A 13 46.08 28.98 -16.88
C ALA A 13 45.86 29.21 -15.38
N LEU A 14 44.67 29.71 -15.04
CA LEU A 14 44.26 29.93 -13.65
C LEU A 14 43.72 28.63 -13.04
N ASN A 15 43.98 28.46 -11.75
CA ASN A 15 43.49 27.36 -10.93
C ASN A 15 42.01 27.54 -10.55
N THR A 16 41.13 27.60 -11.56
CA THR A 16 39.67 27.70 -11.38
C THR A 16 38.98 26.35 -11.29
N ASP A 17 39.74 25.26 -11.40
CA ASP A 17 39.35 23.86 -11.16
C ASP A 17 40.03 23.26 -9.92
N PHE A 18 40.78 24.05 -9.14
CA PHE A 18 41.46 23.65 -7.89
C PHE A 18 42.51 22.53 -7.99
N GLU A 19 42.81 22.02 -9.18
CA GLU A 19 43.69 20.86 -9.39
C GLU A 19 45.16 21.10 -8.98
N THR A 20 45.58 22.34 -8.69
CA THR A 20 46.89 22.59 -8.05
C THR A 20 46.93 22.24 -6.57
N GLY A 21 45.78 21.94 -5.96
CA GLY A 21 45.65 21.61 -4.53
C GLY A 21 45.82 22.80 -3.58
N ASP A 22 45.72 24.03 -4.09
CA ASP A 22 45.82 25.26 -3.29
C ASP A 22 44.89 26.37 -3.83
N LEU A 23 44.93 27.54 -3.19
CA LEU A 23 44.11 28.71 -3.54
C LEU A 23 44.95 29.84 -4.16
N ARG A 24 46.06 29.52 -4.86
CA ARG A 24 47.04 30.53 -5.33
C ARG A 24 46.47 31.64 -6.21
N ASP A 25 45.42 31.34 -6.96
CA ASP A 25 44.73 32.28 -7.86
C ASP A 25 43.44 32.84 -7.26
N TRP A 26 43.23 32.71 -5.94
CA TRP A 26 42.02 33.16 -5.24
C TRP A 26 42.38 34.07 -4.05
N THR A 27 41.67 35.19 -3.94
CA THR A 27 41.68 36.05 -2.75
C THR A 27 40.56 35.62 -1.82
N VAL A 28 40.88 35.41 -0.55
CA VAL A 28 39.95 34.90 0.46
C VAL A 28 39.63 35.98 1.49
N THR A 29 38.36 36.07 1.87
CA THR A 29 37.92 36.77 3.10
C THR A 29 37.11 35.82 3.98
N GLY A 30 37.24 35.94 5.30
CA GLY A 30 36.51 35.09 6.24
C GLY A 30 37.11 33.69 6.40
N ASP A 31 36.31 32.76 6.91
CA ASP A 31 36.75 31.42 7.33
C ASP A 31 36.52 30.33 6.28
N VAL A 32 35.87 30.64 5.15
CA VAL A 32 35.49 29.71 4.08
C VAL A 32 36.65 28.96 3.41
N ALA A 33 37.89 29.45 3.53
CA ALA A 33 39.06 28.78 2.95
C ALA A 33 39.79 27.84 3.91
N LYS A 34 39.41 27.77 5.19
CA LYS A 34 40.07 26.91 6.16
C LYS A 34 39.92 25.44 5.73
N GLY A 35 41.03 24.81 5.38
CA GLY A 35 41.06 23.42 4.92
C GLY A 35 40.67 23.21 3.46
N GLN A 36 40.68 24.26 2.63
CA GLN A 36 40.33 24.20 1.21
C GLN A 36 41.56 24.40 0.29
N PRO A 37 41.55 23.86 -0.94
CA PRO A 37 40.56 22.91 -1.47
C PRO A 37 40.68 21.53 -0.81
N VAL A 38 39.60 20.76 -0.83
CA VAL A 38 39.58 19.38 -0.32
C VAL A 38 40.02 18.39 -1.39
N LYS A 39 40.66 17.30 -0.97
CA LYS A 39 41.11 16.22 -1.86
C LYS A 39 40.18 15.00 -1.78
N GLY A 40 39.75 14.51 -2.94
CA GLY A 40 39.01 13.25 -3.07
C GLY A 40 37.50 13.35 -2.78
N PRO A 41 36.82 12.19 -2.62
CA PRO A 41 35.36 12.15 -2.47
C PRO A 41 34.89 12.71 -1.14
N ILE A 42 33.57 12.94 -1.04
CA ILE A 42 32.90 13.27 0.22
C ILE A 42 33.27 12.21 1.27
N ASN A 43 33.69 12.66 2.46
CA ASN A 43 34.03 11.76 3.55
C ASN A 43 32.75 11.07 4.07
N PRO A 44 32.56 9.75 3.89
CA PRO A 44 31.32 9.09 4.32
C PRO A 44 31.14 9.07 5.85
N LYS A 45 32.20 9.33 6.62
CA LYS A 45 32.17 9.39 8.09
C LYS A 45 31.80 10.76 8.63
N ARG A 46 31.73 11.81 7.81
CA ARG A 46 31.29 13.13 8.29
C ARG A 46 29.79 13.12 8.54
N LYS A 47 29.30 14.08 9.33
CA LYS A 47 27.87 14.30 9.55
C LYS A 47 27.15 14.47 8.21
N PHE A 48 26.11 13.66 8.00
CA PHE A 48 25.36 13.55 6.75
C PHE A 48 26.19 13.15 5.51
N GLY A 49 27.33 12.46 5.67
CA GLY A 49 28.21 12.06 4.57
C GLY A 49 27.90 10.70 3.91
N GLU A 50 27.22 9.79 4.62
CA GLU A 50 26.97 8.42 4.14
C GLU A 50 26.17 8.42 2.82
N GLY A 51 26.68 7.71 1.81
CA GLY A 51 26.03 7.56 0.50
C GLY A 51 26.09 8.78 -0.42
N LYS A 52 26.70 9.90 0.00
CA LYS A 52 26.82 11.10 -0.84
C LYS A 52 28.02 11.04 -1.78
N VAL A 53 27.87 11.69 -2.94
CA VAL A 53 28.91 11.85 -3.94
C VAL A 53 29.06 13.33 -4.30
N ALA A 54 30.30 13.84 -4.31
CA ALA A 54 30.57 15.24 -4.65
C ALA A 54 30.30 15.54 -6.13
N ASN A 55 30.56 14.56 -7.01
CA ASN A 55 30.64 14.80 -8.46
C ASN A 55 31.59 15.98 -8.78
N HIS A 56 32.78 16.02 -8.16
CA HIS A 56 33.87 16.91 -8.58
C HIS A 56 34.55 16.36 -9.85
N GLN A 57 35.37 17.16 -10.50
CA GLN A 57 36.30 16.75 -11.53
C GLN A 57 37.72 16.77 -10.96
N GLY A 58 38.54 15.81 -11.36
CA GLY A 58 39.91 15.72 -10.87
C GLY A 58 40.03 15.24 -9.42
N ASP A 59 41.07 15.70 -8.73
CA ASP A 59 41.40 15.29 -7.36
C ASP A 59 40.96 16.32 -6.30
N PHE A 60 40.79 17.60 -6.67
CA PHE A 60 40.59 18.70 -5.74
C PHE A 60 39.37 19.55 -6.09
N TRP A 61 38.70 20.11 -5.08
CA TRP A 61 37.54 20.97 -5.27
C TRP A 61 37.26 21.84 -4.04
N LEU A 62 36.44 22.88 -4.17
CA LEU A 62 35.94 23.63 -3.01
C LEU A 62 34.76 22.89 -2.39
N GLY A 63 34.96 22.28 -1.22
CA GLY A 63 33.94 21.55 -0.48
C GLY A 63 33.58 22.25 0.83
N GLY A 64 32.71 23.26 0.76
CA GLY A 64 32.43 24.17 1.89
C GLY A 64 31.99 23.48 3.17
N TYR A 65 31.26 22.36 3.08
CA TYR A 65 30.81 21.61 4.25
C TYR A 65 31.85 20.59 4.79
N GLU A 66 32.77 20.11 3.96
CA GLU A 66 33.54 18.87 4.23
C GLU A 66 34.36 18.91 5.53
N VAL A 67 34.91 20.08 5.88
CA VAL A 67 35.81 20.24 7.03
C VAL A 67 35.13 20.91 8.21
N LEU A 68 34.31 21.94 7.99
CA LEU A 68 33.80 22.84 9.03
C LEU A 68 32.26 22.95 9.07
N GLU A 69 31.53 22.10 8.33
CA GLU A 69 30.06 22.13 8.20
C GLU A 69 29.55 23.49 7.66
N ASP A 70 28.33 23.90 8.01
CA ASP A 70 27.65 25.12 7.51
C ASP A 70 28.10 26.42 8.22
N VAL A 71 29.03 26.35 9.17
CA VAL A 71 29.37 27.50 10.04
C VAL A 71 30.26 28.56 9.39
N PRO A 72 31.27 28.23 8.55
CA PRO A 72 32.17 29.22 7.97
C PRO A 72 31.44 30.24 7.09
N LYS A 73 31.84 31.50 7.21
CA LYS A 73 31.36 32.59 6.33
C LYS A 73 32.51 33.29 5.66
N GLY A 74 32.29 33.80 4.46
CA GLY A 74 33.31 34.49 3.70
C GLY A 74 33.13 34.43 2.20
N ARG A 75 34.20 34.77 1.49
CA ARG A 75 34.21 34.87 0.02
C ARG A 75 35.53 34.37 -0.55
N LEU A 76 35.47 33.69 -1.68
CA LEU A 76 36.62 33.41 -2.54
C LEU A 76 36.45 34.18 -3.84
N THR A 77 37.43 35.00 -4.21
CA THR A 77 37.43 35.81 -5.43
C THR A 77 38.59 35.41 -6.31
N SER A 78 38.35 34.90 -7.52
CA SER A 78 39.41 34.49 -8.43
C SER A 78 40.22 35.69 -8.92
N ALA A 79 41.44 35.45 -9.39
CA ALA A 79 42.13 36.39 -10.27
C ALA A 79 41.26 36.70 -11.49
N ALA A 80 41.37 37.92 -12.01
CA ALA A 80 40.62 38.35 -13.19
C ALA A 80 41.18 37.73 -14.47
N PHE A 81 40.30 37.41 -15.41
CA PHE A 81 40.63 36.83 -16.70
C PHE A 81 39.74 37.39 -17.81
N LYS A 82 40.25 37.34 -19.05
CA LYS A 82 39.51 37.76 -20.24
C LYS A 82 38.57 36.64 -20.71
N VAL A 83 37.34 36.97 -21.06
CA VAL A 83 36.38 36.03 -21.67
C VAL A 83 36.84 35.67 -23.08
N SER A 84 37.44 34.48 -23.22
CA SER A 84 38.03 34.00 -24.47
C SER A 84 37.05 33.29 -25.40
N GLN A 85 35.92 32.81 -24.86
CA GLN A 85 34.92 32.03 -25.58
C GLN A 85 33.49 32.47 -25.22
N PRO A 86 32.50 32.24 -26.11
CA PRO A 86 31.12 32.66 -25.87
C PRO A 86 30.37 31.84 -24.82
N TRP A 87 30.91 30.69 -24.39
CA TRP A 87 30.29 29.86 -23.35
C TRP A 87 31.26 29.54 -22.23
N ALA A 88 30.75 29.43 -21.02
CA ALA A 88 31.46 28.82 -19.89
C ALA A 88 30.58 27.79 -19.19
N ALA A 89 31.22 26.87 -18.47
CA ALA A 89 30.54 26.00 -17.52
C ALA A 89 31.40 25.77 -16.28
N PHE A 90 30.74 25.46 -15.16
CA PHE A 90 31.36 25.09 -13.90
C PHE A 90 30.45 24.16 -13.12
N ARG A 91 30.94 23.55 -12.04
CA ARG A 91 30.18 22.69 -11.15
C ARG A 91 29.81 23.41 -9.87
N LEU A 92 28.56 23.21 -9.44
CA LEU A 92 27.98 23.89 -8.30
C LEU A 92 27.13 22.94 -7.46
N GLY A 93 27.37 22.95 -6.15
CA GLY A 93 26.56 22.32 -5.12
C GLY A 93 26.41 23.26 -3.92
N GLY A 94 25.93 22.73 -2.80
CA GLY A 94 25.65 23.49 -1.58
C GLY A 94 24.25 24.11 -1.56
N GLY A 95 24.10 25.20 -0.82
CA GLY A 95 22.82 25.80 -0.50
C GLY A 95 22.12 26.53 -1.63
N ALA A 96 20.79 26.60 -1.53
CA ALA A 96 19.90 27.36 -2.42
C ALA A 96 19.59 28.79 -1.88
N LEU A 97 20.22 29.17 -0.77
CA LEU A 97 20.00 30.46 -0.09
C LEU A 97 20.48 31.63 -0.95
N ALA A 98 20.00 32.85 -0.69
CA ALA A 98 20.52 34.03 -1.39
C ALA A 98 21.95 34.37 -0.94
N GLU A 99 22.27 34.00 0.28
CA GLU A 99 23.52 34.21 1.00
C GLU A 99 24.63 33.25 0.54
N THR A 100 24.28 32.11 -0.08
CA THR A 100 25.22 31.12 -0.64
C THR A 100 25.12 31.07 -2.16
N ARG A 101 26.10 31.62 -2.87
CA ARG A 101 26.03 31.78 -4.33
C ARG A 101 27.39 31.91 -5.02
N VAL A 102 27.39 31.68 -6.33
CA VAL A 102 28.48 32.00 -7.25
C VAL A 102 28.05 33.18 -8.12
N GLU A 103 28.92 34.16 -8.26
CA GLU A 103 28.73 35.35 -9.08
C GLU A 103 29.81 35.44 -10.15
N LEU A 104 29.43 35.83 -11.36
CA LEU A 104 30.37 36.33 -12.37
C LEU A 104 30.26 37.84 -12.45
N VAL A 105 31.40 38.50 -12.32
CA VAL A 105 31.47 39.94 -12.10
C VAL A 105 32.35 40.58 -13.16
N LEU A 106 31.87 41.64 -13.79
CA LEU A 106 32.68 42.48 -14.67
C LEU A 106 33.72 43.24 -13.83
N VAL A 107 34.99 43.19 -14.25
CA VAL A 107 36.05 44.00 -13.61
C VAL A 107 35.72 45.48 -13.75
N GLU A 108 35.30 45.89 -14.95
CA GLU A 108 34.83 47.26 -15.20
C GLU A 108 33.49 47.51 -14.48
N GLY A 109 33.51 48.44 -13.52
CA GLY A 109 32.32 48.85 -12.76
C GLY A 109 31.83 47.86 -11.69
N GLY A 110 32.46 46.69 -11.53
CA GLY A 110 32.13 45.74 -10.45
C GLY A 110 30.74 45.11 -10.54
N LYS A 111 30.09 45.16 -11.71
CA LYS A 111 28.71 44.72 -11.90
C LYS A 111 28.62 43.19 -11.92
N VAL A 112 27.82 42.61 -11.04
CA VAL A 112 27.37 41.21 -11.11
C VAL A 112 26.39 41.08 -12.27
N PHE A 113 26.72 40.25 -13.26
CA PHE A 113 25.85 40.02 -14.42
C PHE A 113 25.29 38.60 -14.49
N PHE A 114 25.81 37.69 -13.67
CA PHE A 114 25.33 36.32 -13.55
C PHE A 114 25.47 35.84 -12.11
N THR A 115 24.46 35.11 -11.64
CA THR A 115 24.42 34.49 -10.31
C THR A 115 23.88 33.06 -10.42
N ALA A 116 24.51 32.12 -9.72
CA ALA A 116 24.03 30.74 -9.57
C ALA A 116 24.07 30.31 -8.10
N ARG A 117 23.20 29.37 -7.73
CA ARG A 117 23.06 28.82 -6.38
C ARG A 117 22.94 27.30 -6.45
N GLY A 118 23.31 26.63 -5.37
CA GLY A 118 23.12 25.18 -5.22
C GLY A 118 21.63 24.82 -5.06
N ARG A 119 21.36 23.54 -4.83
CA ARG A 119 19.99 22.99 -4.67
C ARG A 119 19.79 22.27 -3.35
N ASN A 120 20.48 22.72 -2.31
CA ASN A 120 20.57 22.00 -1.04
C ASN A 120 21.06 20.56 -1.29
N SER A 121 22.19 20.45 -1.99
CA SER A 121 22.82 19.17 -2.31
C SER A 121 24.33 19.30 -2.32
N ASP A 122 25.03 18.41 -1.62
CA ASP A 122 26.49 18.33 -1.70
C ASP A 122 26.98 17.83 -3.07
N THR A 123 26.14 17.09 -3.80
CA THR A 123 26.42 16.65 -5.16
C THR A 123 26.38 17.84 -6.10
N MET A 124 27.52 18.18 -6.67
CA MET A 124 27.62 19.26 -7.63
C MET A 124 27.02 18.86 -8.98
N ALA A 125 26.48 19.86 -9.67
CA ALA A 125 25.86 19.72 -10.97
C ALA A 125 26.32 20.87 -11.89
N SER A 126 26.23 20.68 -13.20
CA SER A 126 26.88 21.57 -14.17
C SER A 126 26.06 22.84 -14.41
N VAL A 127 26.62 24.03 -14.20
CA VAL A 127 26.03 25.31 -14.59
C VAL A 127 26.60 25.73 -15.94
N VAL A 128 25.75 26.06 -16.90
CA VAL A 128 26.16 26.55 -18.23
C VAL A 128 25.77 28.02 -18.37
N VAL A 129 26.72 28.85 -18.82
CA VAL A 129 26.56 30.30 -18.92
C VAL A 129 26.85 30.78 -20.34
N ASP A 130 25.92 31.56 -20.89
CA ASP A 130 26.14 32.34 -22.11
C ASP A 130 26.93 33.61 -21.76
N LEU A 131 28.14 33.71 -22.32
CA LEU A 131 29.07 34.82 -22.14
C LEU A 131 29.28 35.60 -23.44
N ALA A 132 28.46 35.39 -24.47
CA ALA A 132 28.63 36.04 -25.77
C ALA A 132 28.68 37.58 -25.66
N ALA A 133 27.84 38.17 -24.78
CA ALA A 133 27.82 39.62 -24.53
C ALA A 133 29.01 40.14 -23.70
N GLN A 134 29.76 39.23 -23.08
CA GLN A 134 30.94 39.51 -22.27
C GLN A 134 32.24 39.11 -22.98
N LYS A 135 32.17 38.60 -24.21
CA LYS A 135 33.35 38.27 -25.01
C LYS A 135 34.32 39.43 -25.05
N ASP A 136 35.60 39.12 -24.87
CA ASP A 136 36.71 40.06 -24.78
C ASP A 136 36.74 41.01 -23.57
N LYS A 137 35.76 40.96 -22.66
CA LYS A 137 35.79 41.72 -21.39
C LYS A 137 36.55 40.95 -20.31
N GLU A 138 37.09 41.68 -19.33
CA GLU A 138 37.66 41.08 -18.11
C GLU A 138 36.57 40.81 -17.08
N ILE A 139 36.57 39.59 -16.54
CA ILE A 139 35.68 39.16 -15.46
C ILE A 139 36.46 38.45 -14.36
N PHE A 140 35.83 38.24 -13.21
CA PHE A 140 36.29 37.32 -12.17
C PHE A 140 35.11 36.52 -11.60
N ILE A 141 35.43 35.40 -10.96
CA ILE A 141 34.48 34.55 -10.25
C ILE A 141 34.49 34.96 -8.78
N ARG A 142 33.31 35.13 -8.17
CA ARG A 142 33.18 35.35 -6.74
C ARG A 142 32.22 34.32 -6.14
N ILE A 143 32.75 33.51 -5.23
CA ILE A 143 31.99 32.56 -4.43
C ILE A 143 31.68 33.25 -3.10
N VAL A 144 30.40 33.28 -2.73
CA VAL A 144 29.89 33.98 -1.55
C VAL A 144 29.19 32.99 -0.64
N ASP A 145 29.54 33.05 0.63
CA ASP A 145 28.89 32.34 1.71
C ASP A 145 28.70 33.27 2.91
N ASP A 146 27.49 33.81 3.06
CA ASP A 146 27.14 34.74 4.13
C ASP A 146 26.20 34.10 5.19
N SER A 147 25.90 32.80 5.11
CA SER A 147 24.96 32.09 6.00
C SER A 147 25.67 31.16 6.99
N ALA A 148 25.05 30.93 8.15
CA ALA A 148 25.46 29.86 9.08
C ALA A 148 24.28 28.92 9.41
N GLU A 149 23.19 29.06 8.67
CA GLU A 149 22.00 28.22 8.81
C GLU A 149 22.19 26.90 8.05
N GLY A 150 21.24 25.97 8.13
CA GLY A 150 21.34 24.72 7.38
C GLY A 150 21.50 24.98 5.88
N TRP A 151 22.49 24.33 5.26
CA TRP A 151 22.94 24.62 3.88
C TRP A 151 23.66 25.97 3.68
N GLY A 152 24.23 26.53 4.74
CA GLY A 152 25.18 27.64 4.71
C GLY A 152 26.56 27.24 4.20
N HIS A 153 26.64 26.70 2.98
CA HIS A 153 27.89 26.42 2.28
C HIS A 153 27.73 26.45 0.77
N VAL A 154 28.85 26.62 0.05
CA VAL A 154 28.95 26.47 -1.41
C VAL A 154 29.98 25.38 -1.75
N ASN A 155 29.60 24.47 -2.64
CA ASN A 155 30.53 23.55 -3.29
C ASN A 155 30.77 24.03 -4.72
N PHE A 156 32.03 24.16 -5.14
CA PHE A 156 32.35 24.73 -6.45
C PHE A 156 33.58 24.07 -7.07
N ASP A 157 33.53 23.87 -8.39
CA ASP A 157 34.62 23.22 -9.13
C ASP A 157 34.56 23.51 -10.65
N ASP A 158 35.65 23.20 -11.35
CA ASP A 158 35.78 23.02 -12.80
C ASP A 158 35.26 24.17 -13.70
N PHE A 159 35.58 25.44 -13.38
CA PHE A 159 35.21 26.53 -14.30
C PHE A 159 36.05 26.52 -15.59
N ARG A 160 35.38 26.36 -16.74
CA ARG A 160 36.01 26.28 -18.07
C ARG A 160 35.25 27.05 -19.14
N PHE A 161 35.97 27.47 -20.17
CA PHE A 161 35.46 28.07 -21.40
C PHE A 161 35.21 27.05 -22.51
N TYR A 162 34.22 27.32 -23.36
CA TYR A 162 33.79 26.46 -24.47
C TYR A 162 33.42 27.28 -25.72
N PRO A 163 33.85 26.86 -26.93
CA PRO A 163 33.54 27.56 -28.17
C PRO A 163 32.06 27.40 -28.61
N LEU A 164 31.41 26.30 -28.18
CA LEU A 164 30.00 25.98 -28.41
C LEU A 164 29.34 25.67 -27.07
N ARG A 165 28.01 25.83 -26.98
CA ARG A 165 27.26 25.52 -25.75
C ARG A 165 27.49 24.07 -25.35
N PRO A 166 28.14 23.79 -24.21
CA PRO A 166 28.31 22.42 -23.75
C PRO A 166 26.96 21.83 -23.32
N VAL A 167 26.81 20.52 -23.47
CA VAL A 167 25.64 19.76 -23.01
C VAL A 167 26.08 18.81 -21.91
N PHE A 168 25.40 18.88 -20.77
CA PHE A 168 25.64 18.02 -19.61
C PHE A 168 24.35 17.33 -19.21
N VAL A 169 24.45 16.07 -18.77
CA VAL A 169 23.30 15.29 -18.28
C VAL A 169 22.80 15.86 -16.94
N ASP A 170 23.70 16.46 -16.16
CA ASP A 170 23.46 17.06 -14.85
C ASP A 170 23.32 18.59 -14.91
N GLU A 171 22.83 19.18 -16.00
CA GLU A 171 22.75 20.64 -16.13
C GLU A 171 21.77 21.28 -15.12
N LEU A 172 22.29 22.21 -14.30
CA LEU A 172 21.52 23.07 -13.40
C LEU A 172 20.84 24.19 -14.19
N LYS A 173 19.53 24.08 -14.38
CA LYS A 173 18.68 25.22 -14.76
C LYS A 173 18.84 26.37 -13.74
N PRO A 174 19.00 27.63 -14.19
CA PRO A 174 19.04 28.80 -13.30
C PRO A 174 17.83 28.82 -12.36
N ALA A 175 18.07 29.07 -11.08
CA ALA A 175 16.98 29.20 -10.12
C ALA A 175 16.13 30.44 -10.46
N PRO A 176 14.79 30.34 -10.43
CA PRO A 176 13.93 31.51 -10.56
C PRO A 176 14.23 32.53 -9.43
N PRO A 177 13.87 33.82 -9.62
CA PRO A 177 13.93 34.80 -8.55
C PRO A 177 13.19 34.28 -7.30
N LEU A 178 13.73 34.55 -6.11
CA LEU A 178 13.03 34.20 -4.87
C LEU A 178 11.72 34.99 -4.80
N ALA A 179 10.62 34.28 -4.48
CA ALA A 179 9.37 34.93 -4.13
C ALA A 179 9.58 35.87 -2.92
N PRO A 180 8.77 36.94 -2.79
CA PRO A 180 8.81 37.78 -1.61
C PRO A 180 8.54 36.96 -0.33
N PRO A 181 9.01 37.41 0.84
CA PRO A 181 8.60 36.82 2.12
C PRO A 181 7.08 36.81 2.27
N ASP A 182 6.59 35.79 2.97
CA ASP A 182 5.18 35.66 3.35
C ASP A 182 4.77 36.85 4.22
N ASP A 183 3.60 37.42 3.94
CA ASP A 183 3.05 38.62 4.57
C ASP A 183 1.94 38.23 5.56
N VAL A 184 2.34 37.56 6.65
CA VAL A 184 1.44 37.23 7.76
C VAL A 184 1.46 38.36 8.79
N LYS A 185 0.36 39.11 8.85
CA LYS A 185 0.28 40.40 9.57
C LYS A 185 0.33 40.29 11.08
N HIS A 186 -0.14 39.18 11.64
CA HIS A 186 -0.31 39.02 13.09
C HIS A 186 0.30 37.73 13.60
N ALA A 187 0.49 37.67 14.91
CA ALA A 187 0.87 36.49 15.66
C ALA A 187 0.38 36.65 17.10
N GLY A 188 -0.24 35.62 17.67
CA GLY A 188 -0.64 35.66 19.07
C GLY A 188 -1.96 36.38 19.34
N LEU A 189 -2.81 36.61 18.33
CA LEU A 189 -4.14 37.19 18.51
C LEU A 189 -5.04 36.32 19.40
N THR A 190 -5.96 36.94 20.15
CA THR A 190 -7.07 36.22 20.80
C THR A 190 -8.07 35.67 19.76
N ALA A 191 -8.90 34.69 20.14
CA ALA A 191 -9.88 34.12 19.20
C ALA A 191 -10.82 35.17 18.59
N ALA A 192 -11.25 36.16 19.38
CA ALA A 192 -12.10 37.26 18.93
C ALA A 192 -11.36 38.26 18.01
N GLU A 193 -10.05 38.45 18.19
CA GLU A 193 -9.24 39.27 17.30
C GLU A 193 -8.97 38.57 15.98
N VAL A 194 -8.73 37.25 16.00
CA VAL A 194 -8.62 36.43 14.77
C VAL A 194 -9.90 36.54 13.93
N VAL A 195 -11.08 36.46 14.55
CA VAL A 195 -12.37 36.65 13.83
C VAL A 195 -12.42 37.99 13.07
N LYS A 196 -11.82 39.05 13.63
CA LYS A 196 -11.79 40.37 12.98
C LYS A 196 -10.69 40.48 11.92
N ALA A 197 -9.57 39.79 12.12
CA ALA A 197 -8.43 39.81 11.21
C ALA A 197 -8.60 38.87 10.02
N ALA A 198 -9.39 37.80 10.16
CA ALA A 198 -9.60 36.79 9.15
C ALA A 198 -10.21 37.37 7.86
N THR A 199 -9.75 36.87 6.72
CA THR A 199 -10.28 37.22 5.40
C THR A 199 -11.08 36.05 4.84
N LEU A 200 -12.32 36.32 4.45
CA LEU A 200 -13.29 35.36 3.90
C LEU A 200 -13.94 35.92 2.64
N PRO A 201 -14.57 35.07 1.79
CA PRO A 201 -15.32 35.54 0.64
C PRO A 201 -16.59 36.30 1.10
N PRO A 202 -17.16 37.17 0.26
CA PRO A 202 -18.37 37.91 0.62
C PRO A 202 -19.52 36.99 1.04
N GLY A 203 -20.26 37.40 2.08
CA GLY A 203 -21.44 36.68 2.59
C GLY A 203 -21.14 35.61 3.65
N PHE A 204 -19.86 35.30 3.90
CA PHE A 204 -19.44 34.41 4.98
C PHE A 204 -19.07 35.18 6.24
N LYS A 205 -19.31 34.56 7.40
CA LYS A 205 -18.83 35.03 8.71
C LYS A 205 -18.08 33.92 9.44
N LEU A 206 -17.04 34.31 10.16
CA LEU A 206 -16.33 33.45 11.10
C LEU A 206 -16.83 33.72 12.52
N HIS A 207 -17.21 32.67 13.24
CA HIS A 207 -17.60 32.74 14.65
C HIS A 207 -16.57 31.98 15.48
N ALA A 208 -16.14 32.57 16.60
CA ALA A 208 -15.39 31.85 17.61
C ALA A 208 -16.39 30.98 18.39
N PHE A 209 -16.50 29.71 18.01
CA PHE A 209 -17.44 28.78 18.63
C PHE A 209 -16.98 28.42 20.04
N ALA A 210 -15.74 27.96 20.18
CA ALA A 210 -15.07 27.68 21.44
C ALA A 210 -13.59 28.12 21.37
N ALA A 211 -13.02 28.56 22.49
CA ALA A 211 -11.61 28.94 22.57
C ALA A 211 -11.07 28.62 23.98
N GLU A 212 -9.77 28.85 24.19
CA GLU A 212 -9.18 28.80 25.51
C GLU A 212 -9.97 29.68 26.53
N PRO A 213 -10.19 29.21 27.78
CA PRO A 213 -9.71 27.94 28.36
C PRO A 213 -10.63 26.73 28.13
N ASP A 214 -11.76 26.87 27.43
CA ASP A 214 -12.80 25.85 27.31
C ASP A 214 -12.40 24.66 26.43
N VAL A 215 -11.57 24.92 25.42
CA VAL A 215 -10.95 23.91 24.57
C VAL A 215 -9.44 24.15 24.50
N LYS A 216 -8.66 23.06 24.51
CA LYS A 216 -7.19 23.09 24.37
C LYS A 216 -6.67 21.96 23.50
N GLN A 217 -5.67 22.25 22.68
CA GLN A 217 -4.96 21.30 21.82
C GLN A 217 -5.94 20.37 21.04
N PRO A 218 -6.96 20.91 20.35
CA PRO A 218 -7.90 20.09 19.60
C PRO A 218 -7.17 19.45 18.42
N ILE A 219 -7.15 18.10 18.37
CA ILE A 219 -6.44 17.35 17.31
C ILE A 219 -7.38 16.78 16.26
N ALA A 220 -8.60 16.41 16.66
CA ALA A 220 -9.60 15.77 15.81
C ALA A 220 -10.99 15.97 16.40
N PHE A 221 -12.01 15.99 15.54
CA PHE A 221 -13.40 16.05 16.00
C PHE A 221 -14.36 15.29 15.08
N CYS A 222 -15.56 15.02 15.59
CA CYS A 222 -16.71 14.57 14.81
C CYS A 222 -17.99 15.28 15.27
N ILE A 223 -19.08 15.10 14.51
CA ILE A 223 -20.40 15.68 14.82
C ILE A 223 -21.39 14.52 14.96
N ASP A 224 -22.22 14.52 15.99
CA ASP A 224 -23.20 13.45 16.23
C ASP A 224 -24.58 13.71 15.60
N ASP A 225 -25.52 12.80 15.80
CA ASP A 225 -26.91 12.87 15.29
C ASP A 225 -27.74 14.05 15.81
N ARG A 226 -27.19 14.82 16.77
CA ARG A 226 -27.81 16.01 17.34
C ARG A 226 -27.09 17.31 16.95
N GLY A 227 -26.05 17.22 16.13
CA GLY A 227 -25.24 18.38 15.76
C GLY A 227 -24.25 18.80 16.86
N ARG A 228 -24.01 17.97 17.88
CA ARG A 228 -23.02 18.26 18.95
C ARG A 228 -21.62 17.94 18.46
N LEU A 229 -20.65 18.74 18.89
CA LEU A 229 -19.25 18.61 18.50
C LEU A 229 -18.48 17.77 19.51
N TRP A 230 -17.91 16.65 19.09
CA TRP A 230 -17.10 15.77 19.91
C TRP A 230 -15.63 15.95 19.56
N VAL A 231 -14.83 16.45 20.49
CA VAL A 231 -13.46 16.92 20.23
C VAL A 231 -12.47 16.16 21.10
N ILE A 232 -11.40 15.65 20.49
CA ILE A 232 -10.24 15.15 21.23
C ILE A 232 -9.33 16.33 21.57
N GLU A 233 -9.08 16.53 22.86
CA GLU A 233 -7.97 17.34 23.35
C GLU A 233 -6.75 16.43 23.56
N ASN A 234 -5.68 16.71 22.82
CA ASN A 234 -4.47 15.89 22.86
C ASN A 234 -3.35 16.57 23.66
N TYR A 235 -3.14 16.09 24.89
CA TYR A 235 -2.11 16.60 25.79
C TYR A 235 -0.83 15.77 25.78
N THR A 236 -0.88 14.56 25.24
CA THR A 236 0.23 13.61 25.27
C THR A 236 1.12 13.68 24.02
N TYR A 237 0.63 14.16 22.87
CA TYR A 237 1.45 14.40 21.69
C TYR A 237 2.57 15.40 22.02
N PRO A 238 3.82 15.23 21.54
CA PRO A 238 4.28 14.18 20.63
C PRO A 238 4.82 12.92 21.33
N GLN A 239 4.64 12.78 22.65
CA GLN A 239 5.25 11.70 23.45
C GLN A 239 4.20 10.84 24.13
N ARG A 240 4.01 9.63 23.60
CA ARG A 240 3.14 8.63 24.22
C ARG A 240 3.54 8.37 25.67
N GLN A 241 2.58 8.41 26.57
CA GLN A 241 2.81 8.18 27.99
C GLN A 241 2.83 6.67 28.33
N PRO A 242 3.40 6.26 29.49
CA PRO A 242 3.23 4.91 30.00
C PRO A 242 1.74 4.52 30.12
N GLU A 243 1.44 3.23 30.07
CA GLU A 243 0.06 2.74 30.19
C GLU A 243 -0.60 3.22 31.49
N GLY A 244 -1.84 3.70 31.39
CA GLY A 244 -2.58 4.27 32.51
C GLY A 244 -2.11 5.67 32.95
N LYS A 245 -1.16 6.29 32.23
CA LYS A 245 -0.70 7.68 32.47
C LYS A 245 -1.10 8.65 31.36
N GLY A 246 -1.98 8.24 30.45
CA GLY A 246 -2.56 9.13 29.45
C GLY A 246 -3.35 10.27 30.09
N THR A 247 -3.35 11.43 29.44
CA THR A 247 -4.06 12.64 29.90
C THR A 247 -4.95 13.24 28.81
N ASP A 248 -5.02 12.63 27.62
CA ASP A 248 -5.91 13.06 26.56
C ASP A 248 -7.37 12.82 26.99
N ARG A 249 -8.29 13.61 26.44
CA ARG A 249 -9.71 13.51 26.77
C ARG A 249 -10.61 13.85 25.58
N ILE A 250 -11.86 13.43 25.69
CA ILE A 250 -12.92 13.81 24.75
C ILE A 250 -13.88 14.75 25.46
N VAL A 251 -14.13 15.89 24.83
CA VAL A 251 -15.09 16.92 25.29
C VAL A 251 -16.18 17.09 24.25
N VAL A 252 -17.41 17.34 24.71
CA VAL A 252 -18.59 17.52 23.87
C VAL A 252 -19.11 18.93 24.06
N PHE A 253 -19.27 19.65 22.95
CA PHE A 253 -19.85 20.99 22.91
C PHE A 253 -21.23 20.96 22.25
N GLU A 254 -22.18 21.68 22.85
CA GLU A 254 -23.55 21.83 22.38
C GLU A 254 -23.89 23.32 22.36
N ASP A 255 -24.49 23.77 21.25
CA ASP A 255 -25.11 25.09 21.06
C ASP A 255 -26.61 24.83 21.06
N THR A 256 -27.30 25.22 22.13
CA THR A 256 -28.73 24.88 22.33
C THR A 256 -29.68 25.96 21.82
N ASP A 257 -29.19 27.18 21.54
CA ASP A 257 -30.01 28.31 21.10
C ASP A 257 -29.74 28.76 19.63
N GLY A 258 -28.77 28.11 19.00
CA GLY A 258 -28.40 28.25 17.59
C GLY A 258 -27.64 29.53 17.27
N ASP A 259 -27.03 30.21 18.25
CA ASP A 259 -26.33 31.48 18.07
C ASP A 259 -24.87 31.36 17.53
N HIS A 260 -24.44 30.13 17.23
CA HIS A 260 -23.10 29.79 16.75
C HIS A 260 -22.00 29.88 17.82
N LYS A 261 -22.38 29.79 19.09
CA LYS A 261 -21.50 29.65 20.24
C LYS A 261 -21.96 28.47 21.09
N PHE A 262 -21.05 27.72 21.68
CA PHE A 262 -21.47 26.70 22.64
C PHE A 262 -22.02 27.38 23.92
N ASP A 263 -23.06 26.79 24.50
CA ASP A 263 -23.58 27.15 25.83
C ASP A 263 -23.44 26.00 26.84
N LYS A 264 -23.09 24.81 26.35
CA LYS A 264 -22.92 23.61 27.16
C LYS A 264 -21.69 22.82 26.75
N ARG A 265 -20.97 22.35 27.77
CA ARG A 265 -19.72 21.59 27.65
C ARG A 265 -19.76 20.39 28.58
N THR A 266 -19.47 19.21 28.06
CA THR A 266 -19.38 17.96 28.84
C THR A 266 -18.02 17.30 28.62
N VAL A 267 -17.32 16.95 29.70
CA VAL A 267 -16.16 16.03 29.60
C VAL A 267 -16.71 14.62 29.53
N PHE A 268 -16.55 13.95 28.38
CA PHE A 268 -17.09 12.61 28.15
C PHE A 268 -16.20 11.54 28.76
N ILE A 269 -14.89 11.59 28.50
CA ILE A 269 -13.92 10.64 29.05
C ILE A 269 -12.54 11.29 29.14
N GLU A 270 -11.75 10.90 30.14
CA GLU A 270 -10.36 11.31 30.34
C GLU A 270 -9.44 10.08 30.44
N GLY A 271 -8.13 10.29 30.37
CA GLY A 271 -7.15 9.22 30.53
C GLY A 271 -6.77 8.50 29.24
N LEU A 272 -7.16 9.04 28.08
CA LEU A 272 -6.73 8.55 26.77
C LEU A 272 -5.24 8.89 26.55
N ASN A 273 -4.60 8.17 25.62
CA ASN A 273 -3.17 8.29 25.38
C ASN A 273 -2.88 8.32 23.89
N LEU A 274 -2.23 9.38 23.44
CA LEU A 274 -1.87 9.69 22.07
C LEU A 274 -3.05 9.44 21.10
N ALA A 275 -4.21 10.02 21.44
CA ALA A 275 -5.44 9.91 20.67
C ALA A 275 -5.47 10.92 19.51
N SER A 276 -5.75 10.46 18.29
CA SER A 276 -5.51 11.25 17.06
C SER A 276 -6.66 11.25 16.06
N ALA A 277 -7.73 10.48 16.30
CA ALA A 277 -8.88 10.41 15.42
C ALA A 277 -10.14 10.02 16.19
N ILE A 278 -11.30 10.55 15.76
CA ILE A 278 -12.60 10.25 16.34
C ILE A 278 -13.68 10.21 15.25
N GLU A 279 -14.65 9.30 15.39
CA GLU A 279 -15.87 9.30 14.58
C GLU A 279 -17.07 8.75 15.35
N TYR A 280 -18.23 9.38 15.18
CA TYR A 280 -19.47 9.01 15.88
C TYR A 280 -20.26 7.95 15.09
N GLY A 281 -20.77 6.93 15.77
CA GLY A 281 -21.66 5.94 15.17
C GLY A 281 -21.69 4.61 15.92
N PHE A 282 -22.64 3.75 15.58
CA PHE A 282 -22.84 2.42 16.16
C PHE A 282 -23.00 2.45 17.70
N GLY A 283 -23.75 3.45 18.19
CA GLY A 283 -24.01 3.63 19.63
C GLY A 283 -22.82 4.12 20.46
N GLY A 284 -21.75 4.60 19.82
CA GLY A 284 -20.55 5.06 20.50
C GLY A 284 -19.70 6.04 19.68
N VAL A 285 -18.47 6.23 20.14
CA VAL A 285 -17.40 6.87 19.36
C VAL A 285 -16.28 5.87 19.08
N TYR A 286 -15.85 5.83 17.83
CA TYR A 286 -14.61 5.18 17.42
C TYR A 286 -13.45 6.14 17.67
N VAL A 287 -12.39 5.68 18.31
CA VAL A 287 -11.25 6.51 18.69
C VAL A 287 -9.94 5.84 18.27
N GLY A 288 -9.12 6.55 17.50
CA GLY A 288 -7.75 6.15 17.22
C GLY A 288 -6.85 6.59 18.37
N ALA A 289 -6.31 5.64 19.13
CA ALA A 289 -5.39 5.89 20.24
C ALA A 289 -4.35 4.78 20.26
N VAL A 290 -3.21 5.04 19.62
CA VAL A 290 -2.16 4.03 19.37
C VAL A 290 -1.77 3.25 20.64
N PRO A 291 -1.59 1.91 20.57
CA PRO A 291 -1.69 1.03 19.39
C PRO A 291 -3.08 0.60 18.92
N TRP A 292 -4.15 1.18 19.46
CA TRP A 292 -5.49 0.63 19.31
C TRP A 292 -6.42 1.47 18.43
N LEU A 293 -7.32 0.77 17.74
CA LEU A 293 -8.63 1.33 17.41
C LEU A 293 -9.58 0.97 18.55
N LEU A 294 -10.19 1.97 19.17
CA LEU A 294 -11.10 1.84 20.30
C LEU A 294 -12.54 2.12 19.86
N HIS A 295 -13.50 1.57 20.60
CA HIS A 295 -14.90 1.97 20.57
C HIS A 295 -15.41 2.20 21.99
N ILE A 296 -15.96 3.38 22.25
CA ILE A 296 -16.45 3.79 23.56
C ILE A 296 -17.98 3.95 23.47
N PRO A 297 -18.77 3.01 24.04
CA PRO A 297 -20.23 3.10 24.04
C PRO A 297 -20.74 4.34 24.78
N ILE A 298 -21.81 4.95 24.30
CA ILE A 298 -22.41 6.18 24.86
C ILE A 298 -23.75 5.88 25.52
N LYS A 299 -24.02 6.52 26.65
CA LYS A 299 -25.36 6.71 27.21
C LYS A 299 -25.62 8.20 27.41
N GLU A 300 -26.83 8.63 27.09
CA GLU A 300 -27.30 9.97 27.45
C GLU A 300 -27.72 10.00 28.93
N THR A 301 -27.28 11.02 29.66
CA THR A 301 -27.66 11.25 31.06
C THR A 301 -28.22 12.67 31.23
N ALA A 302 -28.77 12.98 32.40
CA ALA A 302 -29.26 14.32 32.71
C ALA A 302 -28.17 15.42 32.61
N THR A 303 -26.89 15.07 32.78
CA THR A 303 -25.76 16.00 32.73
C THR A 303 -24.99 15.96 31.40
N GLY A 304 -25.50 15.23 30.39
CA GLY A 304 -24.86 15.07 29.09
C GLY A 304 -24.44 13.63 28.78
N PRO A 305 -23.73 13.42 27.65
CA PRO A 305 -23.26 12.10 27.28
C PRO A 305 -22.21 11.58 28.27
N ALA A 306 -22.27 10.28 28.57
CA ALA A 306 -21.30 9.58 29.41
C ALA A 306 -20.99 8.19 28.84
N PRO A 307 -19.83 7.58 29.17
CA PRO A 307 -19.54 6.21 28.78
C PRO A 307 -20.59 5.23 29.34
N ALA A 308 -21.15 4.39 28.47
CA ALA A 308 -22.14 3.38 28.86
C ALA A 308 -21.51 2.09 29.40
N GLY A 309 -20.19 1.95 29.35
CA GLY A 309 -19.45 0.78 29.81
C GLY A 309 -17.95 0.93 29.59
N GLU A 310 -17.23 -0.19 29.62
CA GLU A 310 -15.80 -0.22 29.35
C GLU A 310 -15.47 0.14 27.90
N THR A 311 -14.27 0.70 27.70
CA THR A 311 -13.73 0.96 26.37
C THR A 311 -13.35 -0.35 25.68
N VAL A 312 -13.89 -0.58 24.48
CA VAL A 312 -13.66 -1.80 23.70
C VAL A 312 -12.47 -1.60 22.77
N LYS A 313 -11.45 -2.46 22.86
CA LYS A 313 -10.33 -2.51 21.90
C LYS A 313 -10.74 -3.35 20.70
N LEU A 314 -10.82 -2.74 19.52
CA LEU A 314 -11.25 -3.40 18.28
C LEU A 314 -10.06 -3.94 17.48
N LEU A 315 -9.07 -3.09 17.26
CA LEU A 315 -7.83 -3.44 16.56
C LEU A 315 -6.62 -3.15 17.44
N GLU A 316 -5.54 -3.87 17.19
CA GLU A 316 -4.22 -3.65 17.80
C GLU A 316 -3.13 -3.62 16.73
N GLY A 317 -1.95 -3.08 17.08
CA GLY A 317 -0.75 -3.15 16.25
C GLY A 317 -0.49 -1.91 15.39
N PHE A 318 -1.26 -0.82 15.57
CA PHE A 318 -0.84 0.48 15.08
C PHE A 318 0.40 0.95 15.83
N ALA A 319 1.41 1.42 15.11
CA ALA A 319 2.66 1.87 15.68
C ALA A 319 2.68 3.41 15.83
N TRP A 320 3.74 3.92 16.45
CA TRP A 320 3.92 5.34 16.75
C TRP A 320 5.39 5.76 16.76
N GLN A 321 6.22 5.11 15.92
CA GLN A 321 7.66 5.45 15.84
C GLN A 321 7.86 6.91 15.45
N ASP A 322 7.03 7.41 14.53
CA ASP A 322 6.86 8.83 14.28
C ASP A 322 5.43 9.24 14.67
N THR A 323 5.31 10.03 15.73
CA THR A 323 4.02 10.45 16.29
C THR A 323 3.31 11.50 15.42
N HIS A 324 3.94 11.99 14.35
CA HIS A 324 3.29 12.81 13.32
C HIS A 324 2.55 11.97 12.28
N GLU A 325 2.89 10.68 12.17
CA GLU A 325 2.54 9.80 11.05
C GLU A 325 1.77 8.54 11.49
N MET A 326 1.16 8.61 12.67
CA MET A 326 0.32 7.55 13.22
C MET A 326 -1.04 7.44 12.52
N LEU A 327 -1.87 6.45 12.91
CA LEU A 327 -3.27 6.42 12.46
C LEU A 327 -3.93 7.76 12.78
N ASN A 328 -4.71 8.30 11.85
CA ASN A 328 -5.40 9.56 12.02
C ASN A 328 -6.66 9.61 11.14
N THR A 329 -7.41 10.71 11.27
CA THR A 329 -8.56 11.11 10.44
C THR A 329 -9.57 10.01 10.13
N PHE A 330 -10.67 9.96 10.87
CA PHE A 330 -11.75 9.01 10.62
C PHE A 330 -12.91 9.62 9.83
N ARG A 331 -13.45 8.84 8.89
CA ARG A 331 -14.68 9.14 8.14
C ARG A 331 -15.46 7.87 7.82
N TRP A 332 -16.78 7.94 7.85
CA TRP A 332 -17.64 6.90 7.28
C TRP A 332 -17.62 6.96 5.74
N GLY A 333 -17.30 5.84 5.11
CA GLY A 333 -17.43 5.67 3.67
C GLY A 333 -18.87 5.37 3.25
N PRO A 334 -19.22 5.60 1.98
CA PRO A 334 -20.55 5.32 1.45
C PRO A 334 -20.92 3.83 1.51
N ASP A 335 -19.93 2.94 1.54
CA ASP A 335 -20.08 1.49 1.69
C ASP A 335 -20.28 1.02 3.14
N GLY A 336 -20.39 1.95 4.11
CA GLY A 336 -20.65 1.64 5.52
C GLY A 336 -19.40 1.18 6.30
N TRP A 337 -18.20 1.33 5.75
CA TRP A 337 -16.95 1.11 6.46
C TRP A 337 -16.43 2.40 7.11
N LEU A 338 -15.70 2.25 8.21
CA LEU A 338 -14.92 3.34 8.80
C LEU A 338 -13.58 3.42 8.08
N TYR A 339 -13.24 4.56 7.49
CA TYR A 339 -11.97 4.80 6.83
C TYR A 339 -11.03 5.60 7.73
N GLY A 340 -9.73 5.37 7.57
CA GLY A 340 -8.68 6.16 8.24
C GLY A 340 -7.40 6.27 7.43
N CYS A 341 -6.58 7.24 7.79
CA CYS A 341 -5.28 7.53 7.17
C CYS A 341 -4.12 7.01 8.04
N HIS A 342 -2.95 6.86 7.43
CA HIS A 342 -1.71 6.44 8.08
C HIS A 342 -0.47 6.96 7.33
N GLY A 343 0.56 7.45 8.02
CA GLY A 343 1.77 8.01 7.40
C GLY A 343 2.88 6.99 7.09
N VAL A 344 3.91 7.43 6.37
CA VAL A 344 4.95 6.65 5.68
C VAL A 344 6.10 6.14 6.56
N PHE A 345 6.46 6.85 7.63
CA PHE A 345 7.58 6.52 8.52
C PHE A 345 7.17 5.70 9.74
N THR A 346 5.87 5.60 10.01
CA THR A 346 5.33 4.71 11.05
C THR A 346 4.94 3.36 10.43
N HIS A 347 5.40 2.26 11.03
CA HIS A 347 5.31 0.92 10.45
C HIS A 347 4.39 0.02 11.28
N SER A 348 3.13 -0.12 10.86
CA SER A 348 2.05 -0.74 11.62
C SER A 348 1.72 -2.16 11.14
N HIS A 349 1.45 -3.07 12.10
CA HIS A 349 1.04 -4.46 11.86
C HIS A 349 -0.31 -4.73 12.48
N VAL A 350 -1.35 -4.34 11.77
CA VAL A 350 -2.70 -4.23 12.34
C VAL A 350 -3.44 -5.56 12.23
N LYS A 351 -4.11 -5.96 13.30
CA LYS A 351 -5.05 -7.07 13.32
C LYS A 351 -6.22 -6.80 14.28
N GLY A 352 -7.26 -7.62 14.18
CA GLY A 352 -8.30 -7.68 15.21
C GLY A 352 -7.72 -8.13 16.55
N VAL A 353 -8.20 -7.55 17.65
CA VAL A 353 -7.81 -8.01 18.99
C VAL A 353 -8.20 -9.47 19.17
N GLY A 354 -7.24 -10.31 19.55
CA GLY A 354 -7.43 -11.76 19.69
C GLY A 354 -7.35 -12.56 18.38
N ALA A 355 -7.24 -11.91 17.22
CA ALA A 355 -7.03 -12.59 15.94
C ALA A 355 -5.62 -13.23 15.88
N PRO A 356 -5.41 -14.34 15.14
CA PRO A 356 -4.10 -14.93 14.96
C PRO A 356 -3.15 -13.99 14.21
N ASP A 357 -1.84 -14.10 14.45
CA ASP A 357 -0.84 -13.24 13.79
C ASP A 357 -0.80 -13.41 12.26
N SER A 358 -1.33 -14.52 11.74
CA SER A 358 -1.51 -14.74 10.30
C SER A 358 -2.50 -13.79 9.64
N GLU A 359 -3.37 -13.12 10.40
CA GLU A 359 -4.33 -12.13 9.89
C GLU A 359 -3.79 -10.69 9.93
N ARG A 360 -2.54 -10.49 10.36
CA ARG A 360 -1.93 -9.16 10.34
C ARG A 360 -1.88 -8.60 8.93
N GLN A 361 -2.15 -7.31 8.83
CA GLN A 361 -1.90 -6.52 7.64
C GLN A 361 -0.90 -5.42 7.97
N PHE A 362 0.07 -5.27 7.08
CA PHE A 362 1.08 -4.24 7.17
C PHE A 362 0.60 -2.96 6.49
N ILE A 363 0.85 -1.81 7.12
CA ILE A 363 0.64 -0.49 6.52
C ILE A 363 1.71 0.51 6.97
N ASN A 364 2.24 1.24 6.00
CA ASN A 364 2.88 2.54 6.15
C ASN A 364 2.55 3.37 4.91
N ALA A 365 2.02 4.58 5.08
CA ALA A 365 1.47 5.43 4.03
C ALA A 365 0.23 4.83 3.35
N GLY A 366 -0.92 5.47 3.53
CA GLY A 366 -2.12 5.21 2.73
C GLY A 366 -3.41 5.27 3.51
N VAL A 367 -4.43 4.60 2.97
CA VAL A 367 -5.79 4.56 3.50
C VAL A 367 -6.10 3.12 3.93
N TRP A 368 -6.64 2.97 5.13
CA TRP A 368 -7.18 1.73 5.65
C TRP A 368 -8.67 1.87 5.93
N ARG A 369 -9.35 0.74 6.11
CA ARG A 369 -10.76 0.71 6.51
C ARG A 369 -11.09 -0.43 7.45
N TYR A 370 -12.11 -0.22 8.28
CA TYR A 370 -12.62 -1.17 9.25
C TYR A 370 -14.14 -1.34 9.13
N HIS A 371 -14.61 -2.59 9.03
CA HIS A 371 -16.02 -2.89 8.92
C HIS A 371 -16.65 -2.98 10.34
N PRO A 372 -17.63 -2.13 10.69
CA PRO A 372 -18.11 -1.99 12.06
C PRO A 372 -18.84 -3.24 12.59
N THR A 373 -19.62 -3.93 11.75
CA THR A 373 -20.37 -5.15 12.12
C THR A 373 -19.61 -6.44 11.81
N LYS A 374 -18.96 -6.56 10.63
CA LYS A 374 -18.15 -7.74 10.26
C LYS A 374 -16.79 -7.81 10.98
N LYS A 375 -16.39 -6.75 11.71
CA LYS A 375 -15.13 -6.66 12.49
C LYS A 375 -13.87 -6.93 11.66
N ARG A 376 -13.85 -6.50 10.39
CA ARG A 376 -12.77 -6.76 9.44
C ARG A 376 -11.93 -5.51 9.19
N PHE A 377 -10.61 -5.63 9.28
CA PHE A 377 -9.65 -4.60 8.87
C PHE A 377 -9.12 -4.88 7.46
N GLU A 378 -8.96 -3.83 6.65
CA GLU A 378 -8.32 -3.91 5.33
C GLU A 378 -7.48 -2.67 5.06
N VAL A 379 -6.31 -2.86 4.45
CA VAL A 379 -5.63 -1.78 3.73
C VAL A 379 -6.39 -1.52 2.43
N PHE A 380 -6.90 -0.30 2.26
CA PHE A 380 -7.69 0.08 1.09
C PHE A 380 -6.79 0.46 -0.09
N ALA A 381 -5.76 1.27 0.15
CA ALA A 381 -4.80 1.71 -0.84
C ALA A 381 -3.49 2.13 -0.16
N GLU A 382 -2.35 1.99 -0.84
CA GLU A 382 -1.02 2.21 -0.26
C GLU A 382 -0.24 3.29 -1.02
N GLY A 383 0.54 4.07 -0.29
CA GLY A 383 1.41 5.12 -0.84
C GLY A 383 1.17 6.47 -0.20
N THR A 384 1.59 7.54 -0.87
CA THR A 384 1.60 8.92 -0.37
C THR A 384 2.68 9.21 0.69
N SER A 385 2.45 10.16 1.58
CA SER A 385 3.38 10.64 2.60
C SER A 385 2.72 10.50 3.97
N ASN A 386 2.28 11.62 4.53
CA ASN A 386 1.55 11.74 5.78
C ASN A 386 0.19 12.38 5.50
N PRO A 387 -0.83 11.58 5.11
CA PRO A 387 -2.17 12.08 4.92
C PRO A 387 -2.86 12.34 6.26
N TRP A 388 -3.44 13.54 6.42
CA TRP A 388 -4.23 13.97 7.58
C TRP A 388 -5.66 14.39 7.21
N GLY A 389 -6.12 14.04 6.01
CA GLY A 389 -7.47 14.33 5.54
C GLY A 389 -7.97 13.29 4.56
N ILE A 390 -9.24 12.90 4.70
CA ILE A 390 -9.96 12.02 3.78
C ILE A 390 -11.41 12.51 3.69
N ASP A 391 -11.97 12.55 2.48
CA ASP A 391 -13.42 12.70 2.30
C ASP A 391 -13.86 12.12 0.96
N PHE A 392 -15.18 11.99 0.79
CA PHE A 392 -15.81 11.44 -0.38
C PHE A 392 -16.61 12.50 -1.11
N ASN A 393 -16.51 12.53 -2.44
CA ASN A 393 -17.38 13.38 -3.24
C ASN A 393 -18.81 12.82 -3.33
N GLU A 394 -19.67 13.50 -4.08
CA GLU A 394 -21.08 13.14 -4.21
C GLU A 394 -21.35 11.78 -4.88
N TYR A 395 -20.34 11.25 -5.57
CA TYR A 395 -20.36 9.92 -6.20
C TYR A 395 -19.66 8.87 -5.34
N GLY A 396 -19.23 9.22 -4.13
CA GLY A 396 -18.52 8.32 -3.22
C GLY A 396 -17.04 8.12 -3.55
N HIS A 397 -16.47 8.83 -4.52
CA HIS A 397 -15.06 8.69 -4.85
C HIS A 397 -14.18 9.29 -3.74
N CYS A 398 -13.13 8.56 -3.36
CA CYS A 398 -12.30 8.86 -2.19
C CYS A 398 -11.16 9.81 -2.54
N PHE A 399 -10.99 10.89 -1.77
CA PHE A 399 -9.88 11.81 -1.88
C PHE A 399 -9.14 11.88 -0.56
N ILE A 400 -7.82 12.02 -0.62
CA ILE A 400 -7.00 12.38 0.54
C ILE A 400 -6.15 13.60 0.23
N GLU A 401 -5.88 14.38 1.27
CA GLU A 401 -4.78 15.33 1.24
C GLU A 401 -3.53 14.67 1.84
N ALA A 402 -2.34 15.14 1.45
CA ALA A 402 -1.11 14.71 2.08
C ALA A 402 -0.09 15.85 2.27
N CYS A 403 0.71 15.76 3.34
CA CYS A 403 1.82 16.66 3.62
C CYS A 403 3.09 16.36 2.80
N VAL A 404 3.97 17.34 2.59
CA VAL A 404 5.36 17.22 2.05
C VAL A 404 5.47 16.89 0.55
N ILE A 405 4.80 15.86 0.05
CA ILE A 405 4.71 15.57 -1.39
C ILE A 405 3.53 16.35 -2.00
N PRO A 406 3.21 16.22 -3.31
CA PRO A 406 2.03 16.89 -3.84
C PRO A 406 0.78 16.57 -3.01
N HIS A 407 -0.07 17.57 -2.81
CA HIS A 407 -0.99 17.59 -1.68
C HIS A 407 -2.27 16.81 -1.87
N LEU A 408 -2.61 16.32 -3.07
CA LEU A 408 -3.94 15.78 -3.34
C LEU A 408 -3.93 14.48 -4.16
N PHE A 409 -4.71 13.48 -3.71
CA PHE A 409 -4.81 12.18 -4.36
C PHE A 409 -6.26 11.70 -4.46
N HIS A 410 -6.61 11.07 -5.59
CA HIS A 410 -7.84 10.29 -5.76
C HIS A 410 -7.54 8.82 -5.47
N MET A 411 -8.06 8.30 -4.36
CA MET A 411 -7.74 6.98 -3.83
C MET A 411 -8.65 5.90 -4.39
N ILE A 412 -8.04 4.89 -5.00
CA ILE A 412 -8.69 3.77 -5.67
C ILE A 412 -8.31 2.51 -4.91
N GLN A 413 -9.29 1.65 -4.62
CA GLN A 413 -9.03 0.41 -3.90
C GLN A 413 -7.98 -0.46 -4.61
N GLY A 414 -6.97 -0.92 -3.87
CA GLY A 414 -5.83 -1.67 -4.41
C GLY A 414 -4.79 -0.81 -5.15
N GLY A 415 -4.96 0.51 -5.16
CA GLY A 415 -4.00 1.43 -5.79
C GLY A 415 -2.67 1.52 -5.04
N ARG A 416 -1.59 1.72 -5.79
CA ARG A 416 -0.23 2.01 -5.32
C ARG A 416 0.15 3.40 -5.76
N TYR A 417 0.41 4.30 -4.82
CA TYR A 417 0.58 5.73 -5.06
C TYR A 417 2.01 6.20 -4.79
N GLN A 418 2.38 7.30 -5.45
CA GLN A 418 3.65 7.98 -5.28
C GLN A 418 3.94 8.17 -3.80
N ARG A 419 5.15 7.80 -3.35
CA ARG A 419 5.55 7.85 -1.94
C ARG A 419 6.55 8.96 -1.66
N GLN A 420 6.54 9.51 -0.44
CA GLN A 420 7.64 10.40 0.01
C GLN A 420 8.97 9.64 0.17
N GLY A 421 8.90 8.40 0.62
CA GLY A 421 10.08 7.56 0.84
C GLY A 421 9.73 6.09 0.98
N GLY A 422 10.77 5.26 0.93
CA GLY A 422 10.66 3.81 1.04
C GLY A 422 10.23 3.12 -0.26
N GLN A 423 9.86 1.85 -0.12
CA GLN A 423 9.38 0.97 -1.19
C GLN A 423 7.94 0.53 -0.88
N HIS A 424 7.26 -0.10 -1.84
CA HIS A 424 5.99 -0.78 -1.56
C HIS A 424 6.26 -2.13 -0.93
N TYR A 425 5.60 -2.40 0.20
CA TYR A 425 5.73 -3.65 0.92
C TYR A 425 4.57 -4.58 0.57
N THR A 426 4.70 -5.87 0.88
CA THR A 426 3.58 -6.80 0.82
C THR A 426 2.65 -6.55 2.00
N PRO A 427 1.35 -6.21 1.78
CA PRO A 427 0.44 -5.83 2.86
C PRO A 427 -0.02 -6.99 3.72
N SER A 428 0.14 -8.26 3.30
CA SER A 428 -0.34 -9.42 4.05
C SER A 428 0.62 -10.60 3.97
N LEU A 429 0.45 -11.55 4.87
CA LEU A 429 1.19 -12.81 4.85
C LEU A 429 0.86 -13.65 3.59
N GLU A 430 -0.38 -13.58 3.11
CA GLU A 430 -0.80 -14.25 1.87
C GLU A 430 -0.02 -13.72 0.67
N GLU A 431 0.08 -12.39 0.55
CA GLU A 431 0.85 -11.74 -0.50
C GLU A 431 2.36 -12.00 -0.35
N THR A 432 2.86 -11.98 0.89
CA THR A 432 4.25 -12.34 1.19
C THR A 432 4.61 -13.72 0.66
N LYS A 433 3.79 -14.74 0.96
CA LYS A 433 4.00 -16.12 0.49
C LYS A 433 4.02 -16.21 -1.04
N ARG A 434 3.26 -15.36 -1.73
CA ARG A 434 3.20 -15.31 -3.19
C ARG A 434 4.45 -14.67 -3.80
N ILE A 435 4.93 -13.58 -3.21
CA ILE A 435 6.03 -12.78 -3.75
C ILE A 435 7.40 -13.33 -3.34
N VAL A 436 7.55 -13.72 -2.07
CA VAL A 436 8.80 -14.16 -1.47
C VAL A 436 8.54 -15.42 -0.63
N PRO A 437 8.30 -16.59 -1.26
CA PRO A 437 7.86 -17.81 -0.55
C PRO A 437 8.83 -18.31 0.53
N ASP A 438 10.13 -18.00 0.39
CA ASP A 438 11.17 -18.38 1.35
C ASP A 438 11.23 -17.46 2.59
N TYR A 439 10.36 -16.46 2.67
CA TYR A 439 10.27 -15.56 3.82
C TYR A 439 9.56 -16.27 4.99
N PHE A 440 10.29 -16.58 6.05
CA PHE A 440 9.75 -17.21 7.25
C PHE A 440 8.64 -16.35 7.87
N ALA A 441 7.42 -16.88 7.95
CA ALA A 441 6.23 -16.17 8.44
C ALA A 441 6.42 -15.49 9.82
N GLN A 442 7.36 -15.97 10.64
CA GLN A 442 7.68 -15.42 11.97
C GLN A 442 8.24 -13.99 11.90
N ASP A 443 8.89 -13.60 10.80
CA ASP A 443 9.42 -12.25 10.65
C ASP A 443 8.34 -11.26 10.18
N PHE A 444 7.25 -11.72 9.56
CA PHE A 444 6.15 -10.84 9.10
C PHE A 444 5.45 -10.13 10.27
N ALA A 445 5.43 -10.75 11.46
CA ALA A 445 4.80 -10.16 12.65
C ALA A 445 5.65 -9.05 13.31
N LYS A 446 6.91 -8.88 12.91
CA LYS A 446 7.82 -7.89 13.52
C LYS A 446 7.81 -6.59 12.72
N PRO A 447 7.61 -5.43 13.38
CA PRO A 447 7.78 -4.12 12.75
C PRO A 447 9.10 -3.98 11.99
N GLY A 448 9.02 -3.55 10.72
CA GLY A 448 10.17 -3.20 9.88
C GLY A 448 10.88 -4.38 9.20
N LYS A 449 10.27 -5.56 9.14
CA LYS A 449 10.82 -6.76 8.51
C LYS A 449 10.11 -7.23 7.23
N GLN A 450 8.94 -6.69 6.93
CA GLN A 450 8.06 -7.18 5.87
C GLN A 450 8.73 -7.07 4.50
N PRO A 451 8.47 -8.05 3.61
CA PRO A 451 9.11 -8.06 2.31
C PRO A 451 8.62 -6.89 1.46
N ILE A 452 9.57 -6.33 0.72
CA ILE A 452 9.29 -5.41 -0.37
C ILE A 452 8.58 -6.20 -1.48
N ASN A 453 7.58 -5.60 -2.13
CA ASN A 453 7.01 -6.13 -3.36
C ASN A 453 7.79 -5.57 -4.57
N PRO A 454 8.73 -6.34 -5.17
CA PRO A 454 9.58 -5.86 -6.24
C PRO A 454 8.84 -5.72 -7.58
N PHE A 455 7.57 -6.12 -7.63
CA PHE A 455 6.76 -6.10 -8.86
C PHE A 455 5.81 -4.91 -8.92
N ILE A 456 5.89 -3.98 -7.97
CA ILE A 456 5.35 -2.63 -8.12
C ILE A 456 6.40 -1.80 -8.86
N TYR A 457 6.26 -1.70 -10.18
CA TYR A 457 7.28 -1.08 -11.03
C TYR A 457 7.17 0.45 -11.14
N ASP A 458 5.99 1.00 -10.89
CA ASP A 458 5.74 2.44 -10.86
C ASP A 458 4.45 2.70 -10.04
N ASP A 459 4.17 3.97 -9.79
CA ASP A 459 3.13 4.46 -8.89
C ASP A 459 2.13 5.37 -9.59
N ILE A 460 0.86 5.29 -9.17
CA ILE A 460 -0.17 6.27 -9.50
C ILE A 460 0.26 7.61 -8.88
N LYS A 461 0.24 8.66 -9.69
CA LYS A 461 0.70 10.00 -9.27
C LYS A 461 -0.45 10.79 -8.63
N THR A 462 -0.07 11.90 -8.00
CA THR A 462 -1.01 12.91 -7.51
C THR A 462 -1.98 13.38 -8.60
N ILE A 463 -3.16 13.84 -8.19
CA ILE A 463 -4.09 14.52 -9.09
C ILE A 463 -3.89 16.04 -9.10
N ALA A 464 -3.10 16.61 -8.20
CA ALA A 464 -2.81 18.04 -8.15
C ALA A 464 -1.98 18.44 -9.38
N ASP A 465 -2.44 19.45 -10.11
CA ASP A 465 -1.69 20.05 -11.23
C ASP A 465 -0.77 21.21 -10.80
N HIS A 466 -0.78 21.54 -9.51
CA HIS A 466 -0.06 22.66 -8.92
C HIS A 466 0.51 22.26 -7.55
N ARG A 467 1.20 23.22 -6.91
CA ARG A 467 1.75 23.09 -5.56
C ARG A 467 1.43 24.36 -4.79
N HIS A 468 1.23 24.22 -3.48
CA HIS A 468 1.02 25.36 -2.59
C HIS A 468 2.32 25.99 -2.04
N TYR A 469 3.48 25.56 -2.56
CA TYR A 469 4.79 26.06 -2.14
C TYR A 469 5.69 26.38 -3.34
N THR A 470 6.66 27.28 -3.11
CA THR A 470 7.65 27.67 -4.12
C THR A 470 8.96 26.87 -3.99
N GLY A 471 9.75 26.85 -5.05
CA GLY A 471 11.07 26.20 -5.07
C GLY A 471 11.07 24.75 -5.58
N GLY A 472 12.28 24.17 -5.67
CA GLY A 472 12.48 22.84 -6.27
C GLY A 472 12.04 21.66 -5.41
N ASN A 473 11.87 21.88 -4.10
CA ASN A 473 11.42 20.90 -3.11
C ASN A 473 10.55 21.58 -2.05
N ALA A 474 9.89 20.78 -1.20
CA ALA A 474 8.91 21.23 -0.21
C ALA A 474 9.41 22.36 0.69
N HIS A 475 10.68 22.34 1.10
CA HIS A 475 11.23 23.29 2.06
C HIS A 475 11.94 24.49 1.42
N ALA A 476 12.19 24.44 0.11
CA ALA A 476 12.97 25.45 -0.60
C ALA A 476 12.31 26.84 -0.61
N GLY A 477 10.98 26.90 -0.46
CA GLY A 477 10.18 28.13 -0.43
C GLY A 477 9.54 28.44 0.92
N ASN A 478 10.03 27.85 2.02
CA ASN A 478 9.50 28.13 3.36
C ASN A 478 9.53 29.64 3.66
N ALA A 479 8.45 30.14 4.25
CA ALA A 479 8.22 31.57 4.52
C ALA A 479 8.22 32.47 3.25
N ARG A 480 8.06 31.88 2.06
CA ARG A 480 7.99 32.54 0.74
C ARG A 480 7.01 31.81 -0.19
N SER A 481 5.95 31.22 0.36
CA SER A 481 4.99 30.38 -0.35
C SER A 481 3.57 30.96 -0.40
N ASP A 482 3.32 32.15 0.16
CA ASP A 482 2.01 32.79 0.21
C ASP A 482 1.33 32.89 -1.15
N ALA A 483 2.08 33.32 -2.16
CA ALA A 483 1.58 33.48 -3.54
C ALA A 483 1.25 32.13 -4.21
N ALA A 484 1.77 31.02 -3.69
CA ALA A 484 1.47 29.67 -4.19
C ALA A 484 0.32 29.00 -3.42
N GLY A 485 0.00 29.46 -2.20
CA GLY A 485 -1.02 28.87 -1.34
C GLY A 485 -0.57 28.59 0.09
N GLY A 486 0.65 28.97 0.47
CA GLY A 486 1.08 29.08 1.86
C GLY A 486 1.95 27.95 2.41
N GLY A 487 2.27 26.91 1.62
CA GLY A 487 3.28 25.92 2.00
C GLY A 487 2.89 24.48 1.70
N HIS A 488 3.66 23.55 2.27
CA HIS A 488 3.60 22.12 1.95
C HIS A 488 2.94 21.24 3.04
N ALA A 489 2.49 21.84 4.14
CA ALA A 489 1.90 21.11 5.28
C ALA A 489 0.39 21.34 5.31
N HIS A 490 -0.37 20.29 5.01
CA HIS A 490 -1.82 20.32 4.94
C HIS A 490 -2.41 19.38 6.00
N ALA A 491 -3.60 19.71 6.48
CA ALA A 491 -4.33 18.85 7.39
C ALA A 491 -5.84 19.06 7.22
N GLY A 492 -6.59 17.97 7.38
CA GLY A 492 -8.03 17.96 7.19
C GLY A 492 -8.42 18.06 5.72
N LEU A 493 -9.45 17.32 5.32
CA LEU A 493 -10.03 17.39 3.99
C LEU A 493 -11.55 17.34 4.08
N MET A 494 -12.20 18.23 3.34
CA MET A 494 -13.64 18.28 3.22
C MET A 494 -14.02 18.47 1.75
N CYS A 495 -14.81 17.54 1.19
CA CYS A 495 -15.54 17.80 -0.04
C CYS A 495 -16.81 18.55 0.33
N TYR A 496 -16.94 19.83 -0.04
CA TYR A 496 -18.09 20.62 0.42
C TYR A 496 -19.39 20.15 -0.24
N LEU A 497 -20.24 19.48 0.56
CA LEU A 497 -21.55 18.97 0.17
C LEU A 497 -22.64 19.39 1.19
N GLY A 498 -22.38 20.45 1.96
CA GLY A 498 -23.28 20.97 3.01
C GLY A 498 -24.55 21.63 2.46
N GLY A 499 -24.54 22.05 1.19
CA GLY A 499 -25.73 22.53 0.47
C GLY A 499 -26.20 23.95 0.79
N SER A 500 -25.65 24.62 1.82
CA SER A 500 -26.03 25.99 2.20
C SER A 500 -25.12 27.08 1.63
N TRP A 501 -23.86 26.77 1.35
CA TRP A 501 -22.94 27.71 0.69
C TRP A 501 -23.31 27.89 -0.78
N PRO A 502 -22.85 28.98 -1.43
CA PRO A 502 -23.02 29.19 -2.86
C PRO A 502 -22.59 27.98 -3.70
N LYS A 503 -23.31 27.77 -4.80
CA LYS A 503 -23.14 26.59 -5.67
C LYS A 503 -21.71 26.41 -6.19
N GLU A 504 -20.94 27.49 -6.34
CA GLU A 504 -19.54 27.40 -6.79
C GLU A 504 -18.61 26.69 -5.81
N TYR A 505 -19.02 26.44 -4.56
CA TYR A 505 -18.25 25.64 -3.60
C TYR A 505 -18.67 24.17 -3.58
N HIS A 506 -19.82 23.83 -4.15
CA HIS A 506 -20.33 22.46 -4.16
C HIS A 506 -19.36 21.51 -4.88
N GLY A 507 -18.97 20.42 -4.21
CA GLY A 507 -18.04 19.43 -4.76
C GLY A 507 -16.57 19.86 -4.76
N LYS A 508 -16.23 21.06 -4.28
CA LYS A 508 -14.83 21.49 -4.11
C LYS A 508 -14.21 20.85 -2.88
N LEU A 509 -12.90 20.63 -2.98
CA LEU A 509 -12.07 20.05 -1.94
C LEU A 509 -11.42 21.19 -1.14
N VAL A 510 -11.74 21.29 0.14
CA VAL A 510 -11.24 22.32 1.04
C VAL A 510 -10.31 21.66 2.05
N MET A 511 -9.10 22.18 2.20
CA MET A 511 -8.05 21.62 3.06
C MET A 511 -7.35 22.70 3.86
N GLY A 512 -6.97 22.38 5.09
CA GLY A 512 -6.18 23.27 5.93
C GLY A 512 -4.73 23.32 5.45
N ASN A 513 -4.10 24.49 5.52
CA ASN A 513 -2.66 24.65 5.30
C ASN A 513 -2.03 25.28 6.54
N ILE A 514 -1.27 24.46 7.26
CA ILE A 514 -0.66 24.80 8.54
C ILE A 514 0.40 25.88 8.35
N HIS A 515 1.24 25.74 7.32
CA HIS A 515 2.30 26.70 7.01
C HIS A 515 1.75 28.01 6.42
N GLY A 516 0.56 27.95 5.82
CA GLY A 516 -0.08 29.10 5.17
C GLY A 516 -1.15 29.81 6.00
N GLN A 517 -1.49 29.26 7.18
CA GLN A 517 -2.54 29.73 8.09
C GLN A 517 -3.85 30.02 7.36
N ARG A 518 -4.29 29.07 6.53
CA ARG A 518 -5.42 29.24 5.62
C ARG A 518 -6.13 27.94 5.27
N LEU A 519 -7.27 28.08 4.61
CA LEU A 519 -7.94 26.99 3.90
C LEU A 519 -7.70 27.11 2.40
N ASN A 520 -6.95 26.18 1.81
CA ASN A 520 -6.82 26.05 0.36
C ASN A 520 -8.06 25.36 -0.23
N VAL A 521 -8.29 25.61 -1.52
CA VAL A 521 -9.41 25.02 -2.26
C VAL A 521 -8.93 24.47 -3.59
N ASP A 522 -9.27 23.21 -3.84
CA ASP A 522 -9.07 22.55 -5.12
C ASP A 522 -10.41 22.20 -5.75
N SER A 523 -10.49 22.39 -7.07
CA SER A 523 -11.64 22.00 -7.89
C SER A 523 -11.32 20.67 -8.59
N PRO A 524 -11.93 19.55 -8.20
CA PRO A 524 -11.72 18.28 -8.86
C PRO A 524 -12.47 18.24 -10.20
N GLU A 525 -11.74 18.10 -11.30
CA GLU A 525 -12.30 17.96 -12.65
C GLU A 525 -12.07 16.53 -13.17
N ARG A 526 -13.09 15.90 -13.75
CA ARG A 526 -12.97 14.55 -14.32
C ARG A 526 -11.94 14.53 -15.45
N LYS A 527 -11.02 13.56 -15.42
CA LYS A 527 -10.07 13.28 -16.50
C LYS A 527 -9.85 11.78 -16.61
N GLY A 528 -10.27 11.20 -17.74
CA GLY A 528 -10.24 9.76 -17.95
C GLY A 528 -11.04 9.02 -16.86
N SER A 529 -10.41 8.03 -16.24
CA SER A 529 -10.95 7.22 -15.16
C SER A 529 -10.99 7.93 -13.79
N GLY A 530 -10.34 9.09 -13.64
CA GLY A 530 -10.19 9.80 -12.38
C GLY A 530 -10.38 11.31 -12.50
N TYR A 531 -9.49 12.06 -11.85
CA TYR A 531 -9.60 13.51 -11.69
C TYR A 531 -8.27 14.24 -11.86
N VAL A 532 -8.35 15.55 -12.10
CA VAL A 532 -7.29 16.53 -11.86
C VAL A 532 -7.82 17.55 -10.86
N GLY A 533 -7.06 17.82 -9.81
CA GLY A 533 -7.33 18.89 -8.85
C GLY A 533 -6.70 20.18 -9.32
N LYS A 534 -7.52 21.16 -9.69
CA LYS A 534 -7.08 22.50 -10.09
C LYS A 534 -7.14 23.45 -8.91
N HIS A 535 -6.13 24.30 -8.77
CA HIS A 535 -6.12 25.36 -7.75
C HIS A 535 -7.32 26.29 -7.97
N ALA A 536 -8.14 26.46 -6.94
CA ALA A 536 -9.14 27.51 -6.85
C ALA A 536 -8.71 28.57 -5.83
N PRO A 537 -9.31 29.77 -5.81
CA PRO A 537 -8.99 30.77 -4.80
C PRO A 537 -9.10 30.21 -3.38
N ASP A 538 -8.08 30.49 -2.55
CA ASP A 538 -8.08 30.13 -1.12
C ASP A 538 -9.35 30.69 -0.44
N PHE A 539 -9.92 29.92 0.48
CA PHE A 539 -11.22 30.24 1.07
C PHE A 539 -11.10 31.18 2.27
N LEU A 540 -10.26 30.83 3.23
CA LEU A 540 -10.09 31.56 4.49
C LEU A 540 -8.62 31.81 4.71
N ASN A 541 -8.21 33.05 5.00
CA ASN A 541 -6.90 33.36 5.56
C ASN A 541 -7.08 33.89 6.98
N PHE A 542 -6.44 33.25 7.97
CA PHE A 542 -6.54 33.66 9.37
C PHE A 542 -5.76 34.95 9.67
N ASN A 543 -4.77 35.29 8.84
CA ASN A 543 -3.85 36.42 9.02
C ASN A 543 -3.10 36.41 10.37
N ASP A 544 -3.02 35.25 11.05
CA ASP A 544 -2.30 35.05 12.30
C ASP A 544 -1.37 33.85 12.20
N LYS A 545 -0.09 34.05 12.48
CA LYS A 545 0.98 33.06 12.31
C LYS A 545 0.84 31.82 13.20
N TRP A 546 0.09 31.88 14.30
CA TRP A 546 -0.03 30.75 15.24
C TRP A 546 -1.22 29.85 14.91
N SER A 547 -2.15 30.27 14.05
CA SER A 547 -3.26 29.43 13.62
C SER A 547 -2.80 28.25 12.79
N GLN A 548 -3.24 27.05 13.17
CA GLN A 548 -2.88 25.76 12.57
C GLN A 548 -4.14 24.91 12.45
N THR A 549 -4.77 24.93 11.28
CA THR A 549 -6.00 24.18 11.01
C THR A 549 -5.71 22.69 10.85
N LEU A 550 -6.43 21.82 11.57
CA LEU A 550 -6.21 20.37 11.54
C LEU A 550 -7.37 19.53 10.98
N ASP A 551 -8.62 19.95 11.12
CA ASP A 551 -9.79 19.28 10.55
C ASP A 551 -10.92 20.29 10.30
N GLN A 552 -11.81 19.98 9.37
CA GLN A 552 -13.00 20.76 9.02
C GLN A 552 -14.14 19.86 8.52
N ARG A 553 -15.36 20.17 8.98
CA ARG A 553 -16.58 19.39 8.66
C ARG A 553 -17.79 20.30 8.59
N TYR A 554 -18.69 20.04 7.64
CA TYR A 554 -20.00 20.69 7.60
C TYR A 554 -21.00 20.01 8.54
N ASP A 555 -21.89 20.80 9.10
CA ASP A 555 -22.93 20.40 10.05
C ASP A 555 -24.31 20.20 9.38
N GLN A 556 -25.36 20.04 10.18
CA GLN A 556 -26.75 19.84 9.74
C GLN A 556 -27.32 20.97 8.89
N ASP A 557 -26.77 22.18 9.02
CA ASP A 557 -27.17 23.36 8.25
C ASP A 557 -26.20 23.64 7.09
N GLY A 558 -25.16 22.80 6.93
CA GLY A 558 -24.12 22.96 5.93
C GLY A 558 -23.09 24.03 6.28
N ASN A 559 -23.10 24.53 7.52
CA ASN A 559 -22.08 25.42 8.06
C ASN A 559 -20.86 24.61 8.47
N VAL A 560 -19.66 25.21 8.44
CA VAL A 560 -18.41 24.44 8.59
C VAL A 560 -17.74 24.75 9.92
N PHE A 561 -17.50 23.72 10.72
CA PHE A 561 -16.62 23.78 11.87
C PHE A 561 -15.17 23.54 11.45
N ILE A 562 -14.23 24.22 12.13
CA ILE A 562 -12.79 24.06 11.96
C ILE A 562 -12.14 24.02 13.35
N ILE A 563 -11.20 23.09 13.55
CA ILE A 563 -10.32 23.11 14.72
C ILE A 563 -8.99 23.78 14.38
N ASP A 564 -8.55 24.65 15.28
CA ASP A 564 -7.28 25.35 15.24
C ASP A 564 -6.47 24.97 16.49
N TRP A 565 -5.37 24.23 16.28
CA TRP A 565 -4.46 23.81 17.36
C TRP A 565 -3.80 25.01 18.06
N TYR A 566 -3.68 26.13 17.34
CA TYR A 566 -3.19 27.43 17.78
C TYR A 566 -1.89 27.39 18.60
N ASP A 567 -0.72 27.39 17.96
CA ASP A 567 0.58 27.30 18.67
C ASP A 567 1.67 28.11 17.93
N LYS A 568 2.67 28.60 18.67
CA LYS A 568 3.89 29.22 18.14
C LYS A 568 4.73 28.24 17.30
N GLN A 569 4.72 26.97 17.69
CA GLN A 569 5.47 25.91 17.05
C GLN A 569 4.60 25.23 16.01
N GLN A 570 5.00 25.34 14.75
CA GLN A 570 4.36 24.65 13.62
C GLN A 570 5.16 23.38 13.31
N CYS A 571 4.53 22.21 13.37
CA CYS A 571 5.02 20.89 12.96
C CYS A 571 6.41 20.42 13.47
N HIS A 572 6.64 19.09 13.54
CA HIS A 572 7.96 18.42 13.63
C HIS A 572 8.87 18.67 14.85
N THR A 573 8.43 19.36 15.90
CA THR A 573 9.20 19.40 17.16
C THR A 573 8.95 18.15 18.00
N GLY A 574 9.98 17.34 18.23
CA GLY A 574 9.94 16.24 19.20
C GLY A 574 9.99 16.70 20.66
N ASN A 575 10.24 18.00 20.89
CA ASN A 575 10.29 18.59 22.22
C ASN A 575 8.88 18.94 22.71
N ALA A 576 8.30 18.05 23.52
CA ALA A 576 6.97 18.22 24.08
C ALA A 576 6.78 19.54 24.88
N ALA A 577 7.85 20.08 25.46
CA ALA A 577 7.82 21.33 26.24
C ALA A 577 7.80 22.60 25.37
N ALA A 578 7.98 22.47 24.05
CA ALA A 578 7.93 23.61 23.13
C ALA A 578 6.48 24.03 22.81
N HIS A 579 5.51 23.13 23.04
CA HIS A 579 4.09 23.38 22.80
C HIS A 579 3.41 24.03 23.99
N ASP A 580 2.61 25.06 23.72
CA ASP A 580 1.81 25.71 24.74
C ASP A 580 0.49 24.96 24.92
N ARG A 581 0.40 24.12 25.96
CA ARG A 581 -0.79 23.29 26.22
C ARG A 581 -1.99 24.05 26.77
N SER A 582 -1.89 25.35 26.94
CA SER A 582 -2.98 26.17 27.49
C SER A 582 -3.98 26.65 26.44
N ASN A 583 -3.64 26.50 25.14
CA ASN A 583 -4.37 27.08 24.02
C ASN A 583 -5.06 26.04 23.13
N GLY A 584 -6.00 26.51 22.30
CA GLY A 584 -6.76 25.72 21.32
C GLY A 584 -8.06 26.43 20.98
N ARG A 585 -8.56 26.26 19.75
CA ARG A 585 -9.73 27.00 19.26
C ARG A 585 -10.59 26.18 18.31
N ILE A 586 -11.86 26.53 18.26
CA ILE A 586 -12.86 26.00 17.34
C ILE A 586 -13.60 27.18 16.73
N TYR A 587 -13.61 27.23 15.41
CA TYR A 587 -14.34 28.24 14.66
C TYR A 587 -15.50 27.62 13.88
N LYS A 588 -16.54 28.42 13.64
CA LYS A 588 -17.66 28.07 12.77
C LYS A 588 -17.80 29.09 11.65
N ILE A 589 -17.87 28.62 10.40
CA ILE A 589 -18.08 29.43 9.21
C ILE A 589 -19.55 29.32 8.80
N VAL A 590 -20.22 30.46 8.73
CA VAL A 590 -21.65 30.55 8.44
C VAL A 590 -21.90 31.42 7.22
N TYR A 591 -22.69 30.92 6.27
CA TYR A 591 -23.12 31.69 5.11
C TYR A 591 -24.47 32.36 5.37
N GLY A 592 -24.53 33.69 5.23
CA GLY A 592 -25.74 34.47 5.48
C GLY A 592 -26.15 34.61 6.94
N ASP A 593 -25.32 34.12 7.89
CA ASP A 593 -25.47 34.30 9.34
C ASP A 593 -26.85 33.88 9.90
N LYS A 594 -27.35 32.74 9.41
CA LYS A 594 -28.63 32.17 9.87
C LYS A 594 -28.42 31.33 11.12
N LYS A 595 -29.30 31.48 12.11
CA LYS A 595 -29.34 30.63 13.30
C LYS A 595 -29.29 29.14 12.97
N GLY A 596 -28.59 28.39 13.80
CA GLY A 596 -28.46 26.94 13.68
C GLY A 596 -29.76 26.20 13.98
N THR A 597 -29.97 25.08 13.29
CA THR A 597 -31.12 24.19 13.48
C THR A 597 -30.78 23.11 14.52
N GLN A 598 -31.63 22.97 15.53
CA GLN A 598 -31.54 21.86 16.48
C GLN A 598 -32.15 20.59 15.87
N ILE A 599 -31.44 19.47 15.97
CA ILE A 599 -31.85 18.18 15.40
C ILE A 599 -31.64 17.04 16.41
N ASP A 600 -32.33 15.92 16.18
CA ASP A 600 -32.06 14.64 16.84
C ASP A 600 -32.46 13.51 15.88
N LEU A 601 -31.55 13.17 14.97
CA LEU A 601 -31.82 12.18 13.91
C LEU A 601 -32.02 10.78 14.47
N ALA A 602 -31.40 10.48 15.62
CA ALA A 602 -31.52 9.19 16.29
C ALA A 602 -32.96 8.91 16.80
N LYS A 603 -33.79 9.96 16.98
CA LYS A 603 -35.22 9.81 17.33
C LYS A 603 -36.14 9.57 16.15
N LEU A 604 -35.69 9.85 14.92
CA LEU A 604 -36.50 9.60 13.74
C LEU A 604 -36.65 8.09 13.53
N ASP A 605 -37.83 7.64 13.13
CA ASP A 605 -38.07 6.27 12.67
C ASP A 605 -37.71 6.14 11.18
N ALA A 606 -38.07 5.02 10.55
CA ALA A 606 -37.76 4.82 9.13
C ALA A 606 -38.48 5.83 8.22
N ASP A 607 -39.71 6.21 8.54
CA ASP A 607 -40.50 7.17 7.76
C ASP A 607 -39.87 8.57 7.80
N GLY A 608 -39.21 8.92 8.91
CA GLY A 608 -38.40 10.13 9.03
C GLY A 608 -37.01 10.04 8.39
N LEU A 609 -36.32 8.89 8.49
CA LEU A 609 -34.94 8.74 8.00
C LEU A 609 -34.84 8.54 6.48
N ILE A 610 -35.76 7.80 5.86
CA ILE A 610 -35.69 7.50 4.42
C ILE A 610 -35.71 8.77 3.56
N PRO A 611 -36.56 9.79 3.83
CA PRO A 611 -36.52 11.06 3.11
C PRO A 611 -35.17 11.78 3.16
N LEU A 612 -34.42 11.64 4.26
CA LEU A 612 -33.14 12.31 4.44
C LEU A 612 -32.05 11.77 3.51
N LEU A 613 -32.19 10.55 2.97
CA LEU A 613 -31.29 10.00 1.95
C LEU A 613 -31.28 10.84 0.66
N GLY A 614 -32.36 11.61 0.40
CA GLY A 614 -32.48 12.55 -0.72
C GLY A 614 -32.17 14.01 -0.38
N HIS A 615 -31.80 14.33 0.87
CA HIS A 615 -31.64 15.71 1.34
C HIS A 615 -30.51 16.48 0.62
N ALA A 616 -30.56 17.81 0.49
CA ALA A 616 -29.50 18.55 -0.21
C ALA A 616 -28.14 18.57 0.54
N ASN A 617 -28.20 18.57 1.87
CA ASN A 617 -27.05 18.47 2.77
C ASN A 617 -26.64 17.00 2.99
N GLU A 618 -25.40 16.68 2.66
CA GLU A 618 -24.79 15.37 2.79
C GLU A 618 -24.64 14.89 4.25
N PHE A 619 -24.58 15.80 5.24
CA PHE A 619 -24.61 15.45 6.66
C PHE A 619 -25.85 14.60 6.98
N GLN A 620 -27.01 15.08 6.55
CA GLN A 620 -28.31 14.41 6.75
C GLN A 620 -28.32 13.03 6.07
N ARG A 621 -27.78 12.93 4.85
CA ARG A 621 -27.71 11.67 4.10
C ARG A 621 -26.84 10.63 4.80
N ARG A 622 -25.62 11.02 5.20
CA ARG A 622 -24.63 10.14 5.82
C ARG A 622 -25.14 9.61 7.17
N HIS A 623 -25.70 10.49 8.00
CA HIS A 623 -26.25 10.10 9.30
C HIS A 623 -27.49 9.22 9.16
N ALA A 624 -28.40 9.55 8.23
CA ALA A 624 -29.58 8.71 7.99
C ALA A 624 -29.22 7.31 7.49
N GLN A 625 -28.30 7.20 6.53
CA GLN A 625 -27.82 5.90 6.03
C GLN A 625 -27.17 5.08 7.16
N ARG A 626 -26.33 5.71 7.99
CA ARG A 626 -25.68 5.04 9.13
C ARG A 626 -26.70 4.55 10.15
N LEU A 627 -27.67 5.38 10.54
CA LEU A 627 -28.74 4.99 11.47
C LEU A 627 -29.59 3.85 10.92
N ILE A 628 -29.89 3.85 9.62
CA ILE A 628 -30.60 2.74 8.96
C ILE A 628 -29.76 1.46 9.00
N GLN A 629 -28.45 1.54 8.75
CA GLN A 629 -27.52 0.42 8.85
C GLN A 629 -27.46 -0.14 10.28
N GLU A 630 -27.32 0.72 11.28
CA GLU A 630 -27.29 0.36 12.71
C GLU A 630 -28.55 -0.37 13.15
N ARG A 631 -29.70 -0.02 12.56
CA ARG A 631 -31.02 -0.62 12.85
C ARG A 631 -31.33 -1.87 12.02
N GLY A 632 -30.42 -2.30 11.16
CA GLY A 632 -30.59 -3.51 10.35
C GLY A 632 -31.49 -3.35 9.11
N GLY A 633 -31.69 -2.12 8.63
CA GLY A 633 -32.46 -1.81 7.43
C GLY A 633 -33.97 -1.66 7.65
N ASN A 634 -34.71 -1.51 6.54
CA ASN A 634 -36.16 -1.32 6.57
C ASN A 634 -36.82 -1.81 5.25
N PRO A 635 -37.93 -2.59 5.30
CA PRO A 635 -38.60 -3.07 4.09
C PRO A 635 -39.09 -1.97 3.14
N ALA A 636 -39.61 -0.85 3.66
CA ALA A 636 -40.08 0.27 2.85
C ALA A 636 -38.92 0.95 2.11
N LEU A 637 -37.76 1.08 2.75
CA LEU A 637 -36.54 1.52 2.08
C LEU A 637 -36.18 0.55 0.95
N ASN A 638 -36.20 -0.76 1.19
CA ASN A 638 -35.83 -1.75 0.19
C ASN A 638 -36.70 -1.64 -1.07
N ASP A 639 -38.02 -1.47 -0.88
CA ASP A 639 -38.97 -1.30 -1.98
C ASP A 639 -38.75 0.00 -2.75
N ILE A 640 -38.49 1.11 -2.04
CA ILE A 640 -38.18 2.40 -2.67
C ILE A 640 -36.86 2.31 -3.44
N ALA A 641 -35.81 1.78 -2.81
CA ALA A 641 -34.48 1.67 -3.39
C ALA A 641 -34.49 0.82 -4.67
N ARG A 642 -35.18 -0.33 -4.68
CA ARG A 642 -35.33 -1.17 -5.87
C ARG A 642 -36.06 -0.45 -7.01
N LYS A 643 -37.14 0.28 -6.71
CA LYS A 643 -37.86 1.09 -7.69
C LYS A 643 -36.99 2.24 -8.23
N VAL A 644 -36.20 2.86 -7.38
CA VAL A 644 -35.29 3.95 -7.76
C VAL A 644 -34.14 3.45 -8.65
N LEU A 645 -33.64 2.25 -8.41
CA LEU A 645 -32.58 1.62 -9.22
C LEU A 645 -33.09 1.05 -10.55
N SER A 646 -34.38 0.77 -10.69
CA SER A 646 -34.98 0.31 -11.96
C SER A 646 -35.28 1.44 -12.93
N ILE A 647 -35.16 2.68 -12.48
CA ILE A 647 -35.31 3.87 -13.29
C ILE A 647 -34.05 4.07 -14.13
N PRO A 648 -34.15 4.11 -15.47
CA PRO A 648 -33.04 4.58 -16.30
C PRO A 648 -32.78 6.06 -15.96
N GLY A 649 -31.55 6.41 -15.54
CA GLY A 649 -31.16 7.73 -15.01
C GLY A 649 -31.19 8.91 -15.99
N ALA A 650 -32.07 8.87 -16.99
CA ALA A 650 -32.23 9.90 -18.03
C ALA A 650 -33.67 10.37 -18.23
N LEU A 651 -34.66 9.96 -17.42
CA LEU A 651 -36.02 10.46 -17.63
C LEU A 651 -36.23 11.82 -16.94
N PRO A 652 -37.09 12.68 -17.50
CA PRO A 652 -37.48 13.92 -16.86
C PRO A 652 -38.11 13.68 -15.48
N THR A 653 -37.75 14.52 -14.51
CA THR A 653 -38.15 14.44 -13.09
C THR A 653 -39.66 14.29 -12.85
N ASN A 654 -40.47 14.81 -13.76
CA ASN A 654 -41.94 14.77 -13.76
C ASN A 654 -42.54 13.43 -14.26
N THR A 655 -41.74 12.52 -14.81
CA THR A 655 -42.18 11.20 -15.32
C THR A 655 -42.40 10.19 -14.17
N TYR A 656 -41.85 10.46 -12.98
CA TYR A 656 -41.85 9.57 -11.82
C TYR A 656 -42.92 9.88 -10.77
N ALA A 657 -43.67 10.96 -10.94
CA ALA A 657 -44.61 11.49 -9.95
C ALA A 657 -45.80 10.56 -9.65
N THR A 658 -46.05 9.55 -10.48
CA THR A 658 -47.14 8.57 -10.31
C THR A 658 -46.72 7.28 -9.57
N VAL A 659 -45.41 7.04 -9.40
CA VAL A 659 -44.87 5.78 -8.84
C VAL A 659 -43.96 5.97 -7.63
N LEU A 660 -43.39 7.18 -7.45
CA LEU A 660 -42.54 7.52 -6.31
C LEU A 660 -43.22 8.52 -5.36
N PRO A 661 -42.91 8.48 -4.05
CA PRO A 661 -43.31 9.53 -3.11
C PRO A 661 -42.98 10.94 -3.61
N LYS A 662 -43.88 11.91 -3.35
CA LYS A 662 -43.76 13.30 -3.84
C LYS A 662 -42.45 13.98 -3.47
N TRP A 663 -41.84 13.63 -2.33
CA TRP A 663 -40.56 14.21 -1.88
C TRP A 663 -39.36 13.81 -2.75
N ILE A 664 -39.49 12.76 -3.58
CA ILE A 664 -38.43 12.27 -4.49
C ILE A 664 -38.45 13.02 -5.83
N VAL A 665 -39.56 13.68 -6.17
CA VAL A 665 -39.73 14.44 -7.43
C VAL A 665 -38.90 15.73 -7.34
N GLY A 666 -37.69 15.75 -7.91
CA GLY A 666 -36.79 16.93 -7.89
C GLY A 666 -35.33 16.61 -7.57
N VAL A 667 -35.04 15.41 -7.11
CA VAL A 667 -33.72 15.06 -6.58
C VAL A 667 -32.78 14.71 -7.73
N THR A 668 -31.59 15.32 -7.77
CA THR A 668 -30.50 14.98 -8.70
C THR A 668 -30.28 13.45 -8.73
N GLU A 669 -30.63 12.80 -9.84
CA GLU A 669 -31.03 11.38 -9.84
C GLU A 669 -29.92 10.41 -9.42
N THR A 670 -28.73 10.50 -10.02
CA THR A 670 -27.63 9.56 -9.75
C THR A 670 -27.21 9.50 -8.28
N ARG A 671 -27.12 10.65 -7.59
CA ARG A 671 -26.70 10.70 -6.18
C ARG A 671 -27.67 9.94 -5.27
N PHE A 672 -28.96 10.10 -5.53
CA PHE A 672 -29.97 9.41 -4.73
C PHE A 672 -30.01 7.92 -5.07
N GLN A 673 -29.86 7.56 -6.35
CA GLN A 673 -29.73 6.15 -6.75
C GLN A 673 -28.52 5.47 -6.10
N LEU A 674 -27.36 6.15 -6.04
CA LEU A 674 -26.18 5.66 -5.33
C LEU A 674 -26.46 5.45 -3.84
N ARG A 675 -27.14 6.40 -3.18
CA ARG A 675 -27.57 6.25 -1.78
C ARG A 675 -28.49 5.05 -1.57
N CYS A 676 -29.44 4.82 -2.48
CA CYS A 676 -30.27 3.61 -2.48
C CYS A 676 -29.43 2.34 -2.64
N LEU A 677 -28.51 2.29 -3.60
CA LEU A 677 -27.61 1.15 -3.82
C LEU A 677 -26.77 0.84 -2.58
N TRP A 678 -26.12 1.85 -2.00
CA TRP A 678 -25.33 1.72 -0.79
C TRP A 678 -26.18 1.30 0.41
N SER A 679 -27.38 1.86 0.56
CA SER A 679 -28.27 1.52 1.68
C SER A 679 -28.73 0.06 1.60
N LEU A 680 -29.04 -0.45 0.40
CA LEU A 680 -29.32 -1.87 0.19
C LEU A 680 -28.11 -2.74 0.51
N HIS A 681 -26.90 -2.31 0.14
CA HIS A 681 -25.67 -3.06 0.44
C HIS A 681 -25.39 -3.16 1.94
N VAL A 682 -25.35 -2.02 2.64
CA VAL A 682 -24.98 -1.97 4.06
C VAL A 682 -25.98 -2.67 4.98
N THR A 683 -27.23 -2.83 4.53
CA THR A 683 -28.30 -3.54 5.23
C THR A 683 -28.43 -5.01 4.80
N GLY A 684 -27.61 -5.47 3.84
CA GLY A 684 -27.65 -6.84 3.32
C GLY A 684 -28.86 -7.14 2.41
N ALA A 685 -29.58 -6.11 1.95
CA ALA A 685 -30.78 -6.21 1.11
C ALA A 685 -30.52 -6.13 -0.40
N LEU A 686 -29.26 -5.95 -0.84
CA LEU A 686 -28.87 -5.93 -2.24
C LEU A 686 -28.92 -7.35 -2.84
N ASP A 687 -30.06 -7.74 -3.39
CA ASP A 687 -30.33 -9.06 -3.98
C ASP A 687 -29.86 -9.23 -5.43
N GLU A 688 -29.85 -10.47 -5.93
CA GLU A 688 -29.36 -10.82 -7.27
C GLU A 688 -30.07 -10.09 -8.43
N PRO A 689 -31.41 -9.97 -8.46
CA PRO A 689 -32.08 -9.18 -9.50
C PRO A 689 -31.65 -7.71 -9.50
N THR A 690 -31.51 -7.10 -8.32
CA THR A 690 -31.10 -5.71 -8.20
C THR A 690 -29.64 -5.52 -8.63
N ARG A 691 -28.75 -6.47 -8.30
CA ARG A 691 -27.34 -6.46 -8.75
C ARG A 691 -27.23 -6.55 -10.27
N ALA A 692 -27.97 -7.46 -10.90
CA ALA A 692 -27.95 -7.65 -12.35
C ALA A 692 -28.45 -6.39 -13.08
N LEU A 693 -29.50 -5.76 -12.55
CA LEU A 693 -30.01 -4.48 -13.03
C LEU A 693 -28.95 -3.36 -12.88
N ALA A 694 -28.34 -3.23 -11.70
CA ALA A 694 -27.37 -2.17 -11.42
C ALA A 694 -26.08 -2.30 -12.26
N LEU A 695 -25.59 -3.52 -12.53
CA LEU A 695 -24.46 -3.77 -13.44
C LEU A 695 -24.75 -3.40 -14.90
N ARG A 696 -26.03 -3.28 -15.27
CA ARG A 696 -26.50 -2.91 -16.62
C ARG A 696 -27.10 -1.50 -16.67
N HIS A 697 -27.04 -0.76 -15.57
CA HIS A 697 -27.61 0.58 -15.48
C HIS A 697 -26.90 1.55 -16.45
N PRO A 698 -27.58 2.52 -17.09
CA PRO A 698 -26.93 3.47 -18.02
C PRO A 698 -25.90 4.39 -17.36
N ASP A 699 -26.06 4.71 -16.08
CA ASP A 699 -25.12 5.51 -15.30
C ASP A 699 -23.86 4.71 -14.91
N GLU A 700 -22.69 5.24 -15.24
CA GLU A 700 -21.39 4.59 -14.98
C GLU A 700 -21.07 4.43 -13.49
N HIS A 701 -21.52 5.35 -12.62
CA HIS A 701 -21.23 5.32 -11.19
C HIS A 701 -21.96 4.17 -10.51
N LEU A 702 -23.21 3.89 -10.91
CA LEU A 702 -23.95 2.74 -10.40
C LEU A 702 -23.32 1.41 -10.82
N ARG A 703 -22.86 1.31 -12.07
CA ARG A 703 -22.12 0.13 -12.54
C ARG A 703 -20.82 -0.05 -11.76
N ALA A 704 -20.02 1.02 -11.65
CA ALA A 704 -18.76 1.03 -10.93
C ALA A 704 -18.92 0.61 -9.47
N TRP A 705 -19.82 1.27 -8.72
CA TRP A 705 -20.08 0.91 -7.33
C TRP A 705 -20.58 -0.51 -7.18
N THR A 706 -21.49 -0.97 -8.04
CA THR A 706 -21.97 -2.35 -7.97
C THR A 706 -20.82 -3.36 -8.11
N ILE A 707 -19.83 -3.11 -8.99
CA ILE A 707 -18.63 -3.93 -9.10
C ILE A 707 -17.85 -3.99 -7.77
N GLN A 708 -17.61 -2.83 -7.14
CA GLN A 708 -16.87 -2.77 -5.87
C GLN A 708 -17.61 -3.50 -4.74
N LEU A 709 -18.91 -3.24 -4.60
CA LEU A 709 -19.75 -3.82 -3.54
C LEU A 709 -19.80 -5.36 -3.64
N LEU A 710 -19.92 -5.90 -4.85
CA LEU A 710 -19.94 -7.36 -5.08
C LEU A 710 -18.60 -8.04 -4.78
N CYS A 711 -17.49 -7.31 -4.87
CA CYS A 711 -16.16 -7.83 -4.60
C CYS A 711 -15.70 -7.63 -3.14
N GLU A 712 -16.51 -7.01 -2.28
CA GLU A 712 -16.12 -6.75 -0.89
C GLU A 712 -15.76 -8.02 -0.13
N ASP A 713 -16.52 -9.09 -0.30
CA ASP A 713 -16.27 -10.37 0.39
C ASP A 713 -15.37 -11.32 -0.43
N LYS A 714 -14.69 -10.80 -1.47
CA LYS A 714 -13.79 -11.55 -2.36
C LYS A 714 -14.45 -12.75 -3.06
N ASN A 715 -15.79 -12.76 -3.11
CA ASN A 715 -16.58 -13.84 -3.70
C ASN A 715 -17.86 -13.30 -4.37
N PRO A 716 -17.74 -12.66 -5.54
CA PRO A 716 -18.90 -12.03 -6.21
C PRO A 716 -19.89 -13.03 -6.83
N GLY A 717 -19.52 -14.31 -6.95
CA GLY A 717 -20.34 -15.35 -7.61
C GLY A 717 -20.21 -15.36 -9.14
N MET A 718 -20.64 -16.47 -9.76
CA MET A 718 -20.43 -16.72 -11.20
C MET A 718 -21.22 -15.76 -12.11
N THR A 719 -22.44 -15.37 -11.73
CA THR A 719 -23.25 -14.41 -12.49
C THR A 719 -22.53 -13.07 -12.61
N ALA A 720 -22.05 -12.53 -11.49
CA ALA A 720 -21.31 -11.28 -11.46
C ALA A 720 -20.00 -11.38 -12.26
N LEU A 721 -19.26 -12.48 -12.13
CA LEU A 721 -18.03 -12.69 -12.92
C LEU A 721 -18.30 -12.71 -14.44
N ALA A 722 -19.41 -13.30 -14.87
CA ALA A 722 -19.81 -13.28 -16.27
C ALA A 722 -20.14 -11.85 -16.75
N GLU A 723 -20.86 -11.07 -15.94
CA GLU A 723 -21.11 -9.65 -16.23
C GLU A 723 -19.82 -8.84 -16.23
N PHE A 724 -18.90 -9.04 -15.29
CA PHE A 724 -17.62 -8.35 -15.25
C PHE A 724 -16.79 -8.61 -16.51
N ALA A 725 -16.74 -9.86 -16.97
CA ALA A 725 -16.05 -10.21 -18.20
C ALA A 725 -16.72 -9.58 -19.43
N ARG A 726 -18.06 -9.46 -19.45
CA ARG A 726 -18.80 -8.77 -20.50
C ARG A 726 -18.51 -7.26 -20.50
N MET A 727 -18.64 -6.62 -19.35
CA MET A 727 -18.37 -5.19 -19.17
C MET A 727 -16.91 -4.85 -19.49
N ALA A 728 -15.95 -5.71 -19.15
CA ALA A 728 -14.55 -5.53 -19.51
C ALA A 728 -14.29 -5.54 -21.02
N ARG A 729 -15.19 -6.09 -21.85
CA ARG A 729 -15.11 -6.06 -23.32
C ARG A 729 -15.88 -4.90 -23.93
N GLU A 730 -17.00 -4.53 -23.32
CA GLU A 730 -18.05 -3.73 -23.96
C GLU A 730 -18.25 -2.35 -23.33
N ASP A 731 -17.89 -2.14 -22.07
CA ASP A 731 -18.19 -0.89 -21.36
C ASP A 731 -17.26 0.24 -21.82
N ALA A 732 -17.86 1.30 -22.35
CA ALA A 732 -17.15 2.45 -22.86
C ALA A 732 -16.55 3.31 -21.74
N SER A 733 -17.05 3.22 -20.50
CA SER A 733 -16.60 4.07 -19.40
C SER A 733 -15.21 3.67 -18.87
N PRO A 734 -14.22 4.58 -18.87
CA PRO A 734 -12.94 4.32 -18.21
C PRO A 734 -13.08 4.19 -16.68
N LEU A 735 -14.12 4.79 -16.07
CA LEU A 735 -14.41 4.62 -14.64
C LEU A 735 -14.86 3.18 -14.34
N VAL A 736 -15.75 2.62 -15.16
CA VAL A 736 -16.18 1.22 -14.98
C VAL A 736 -15.01 0.26 -15.17
N ARG A 737 -14.17 0.48 -16.19
CA ARG A 737 -12.96 -0.32 -16.40
C ARG A 737 -11.96 -0.21 -15.24
N LEU A 738 -11.87 0.96 -14.59
CA LEU A 738 -11.05 1.17 -13.39
C LEU A 738 -11.55 0.32 -12.22
N TYR A 739 -12.86 0.30 -12.00
CA TYR A 739 -13.47 -0.51 -10.95
C TYR A 739 -13.38 -2.01 -11.23
N LEU A 740 -13.42 -2.44 -12.49
CA LEU A 740 -13.13 -3.82 -12.88
C LEU A 740 -11.67 -4.21 -12.60
N ALA A 741 -10.71 -3.33 -12.88
CA ALA A 741 -9.30 -3.54 -12.56
C ALA A 741 -9.06 -3.64 -11.05
N SER A 742 -9.67 -2.75 -10.27
CA SER A 742 -9.67 -2.78 -8.81
C SER A 742 -10.27 -4.10 -8.28
N ALA A 743 -11.46 -4.47 -8.76
CA ALA A 743 -12.12 -5.72 -8.42
C ALA A 743 -11.25 -6.94 -8.72
N CYS A 744 -10.56 -6.97 -9.87
CA CYS A 744 -9.68 -8.07 -10.25
C CYS A 744 -8.62 -8.35 -9.18
N GLN A 745 -8.09 -7.34 -8.48
CA GLN A 745 -7.12 -7.54 -7.40
C GLN A 745 -7.68 -8.35 -6.21
N ARG A 746 -9.00 -8.43 -6.08
CA ARG A 746 -9.72 -9.18 -5.02
C ARG A 746 -10.19 -10.57 -5.47
N LEU A 747 -9.94 -10.96 -6.71
CA LEU A 747 -10.39 -12.25 -7.29
C LEU A 747 -9.25 -13.26 -7.36
N THR A 748 -9.55 -14.55 -7.42
CA THR A 748 -8.52 -15.57 -7.73
C THR A 748 -7.93 -15.35 -9.13
N VAL A 749 -6.74 -15.90 -9.40
CA VAL A 749 -6.09 -15.75 -10.72
C VAL A 749 -6.99 -16.30 -11.84
N ALA A 750 -7.65 -17.43 -11.63
CA ALA A 750 -8.59 -18.01 -12.58
C ALA A 750 -9.78 -17.07 -12.88
N GLN A 751 -10.38 -16.47 -11.85
CA GLN A 751 -11.54 -15.59 -12.01
C GLN A 751 -11.20 -14.26 -12.69
N ARG A 752 -10.03 -13.66 -12.41
CA ARG A 752 -9.64 -12.38 -13.00
C ARG A 752 -9.13 -12.50 -14.44
N THR A 753 -8.63 -13.66 -14.85
CA THR A 753 -7.97 -13.81 -16.17
C THR A 753 -8.85 -13.37 -17.35
N PRO A 754 -10.11 -13.84 -17.49
CA PRO A 754 -10.97 -13.44 -18.61
C PRO A 754 -11.29 -11.94 -18.63
N ILE A 755 -11.38 -11.32 -17.44
CA ILE A 755 -11.65 -9.89 -17.29
C ILE A 755 -10.41 -9.10 -17.72
N MET A 756 -9.22 -9.50 -17.24
CA MET A 756 -7.96 -8.84 -17.57
C MET A 756 -7.58 -8.96 -19.06
N GLU A 757 -7.81 -10.12 -19.68
CA GLU A 757 -7.59 -10.27 -21.13
C GLU A 757 -8.43 -9.29 -21.96
N ALA A 758 -9.65 -9.00 -21.52
CA ALA A 758 -10.53 -8.02 -22.15
C ALA A 758 -10.09 -6.59 -21.87
N LEU A 759 -9.83 -6.24 -20.61
CA LEU A 759 -9.38 -4.89 -20.21
C LEU A 759 -8.08 -4.48 -20.93
N LEU A 760 -7.12 -5.39 -21.04
CA LEU A 760 -5.84 -5.11 -21.69
C LEU A 760 -5.94 -4.89 -23.21
N ALA A 761 -7.10 -5.19 -23.83
CA ALA A 761 -7.33 -4.97 -25.25
C ALA A 761 -7.79 -3.54 -25.60
N HIS A 762 -8.06 -2.69 -24.59
CA HIS A 762 -8.41 -1.28 -24.74
C HIS A 762 -7.16 -0.41 -24.93
N ALA A 763 -6.79 -0.15 -26.19
CA ALA A 763 -5.60 0.66 -26.50
C ALA A 763 -5.76 2.12 -26.08
N GLU A 764 -6.99 2.62 -26.04
CA GLU A 764 -7.37 3.97 -25.62
C GLU A 764 -6.98 4.29 -24.16
N ASP A 765 -6.84 3.26 -23.31
CA ASP A 765 -6.51 3.44 -21.90
C ASP A 765 -5.01 3.69 -21.67
N ALA A 766 -4.18 3.63 -22.71
CA ALA A 766 -2.72 3.80 -22.58
C ALA A 766 -2.29 5.17 -22.03
N ALA A 767 -3.10 6.21 -22.24
CA ALA A 767 -2.83 7.56 -21.76
C ALA A 767 -3.64 7.94 -20.51
N ASP A 768 -4.47 7.03 -20.00
CA ASP A 768 -5.23 7.27 -18.78
C ASP A 768 -4.30 7.34 -17.55
N PRO A 769 -4.53 8.27 -16.60
CA PRO A 769 -3.63 8.46 -15.47
C PRO A 769 -3.61 7.28 -14.47
N ASN A 770 -4.64 6.42 -14.44
CA ASN A 770 -4.76 5.34 -13.46
C ASN A 770 -4.75 3.94 -14.11
N LEU A 771 -5.47 3.77 -15.22
CA LEU A 771 -5.77 2.44 -15.79
C LEU A 771 -4.52 1.62 -16.14
N PRO A 772 -3.46 2.15 -16.79
CA PRO A 772 -2.28 1.35 -17.10
C PRO A 772 -1.66 0.70 -15.87
N LEU A 773 -1.58 1.44 -14.76
CA LEU A 773 -1.00 0.94 -13.52
C LEU A 773 -1.97 0.04 -12.76
N MET A 774 -3.25 0.38 -12.70
CA MET A 774 -4.27 -0.48 -12.09
C MET A 774 -4.41 -1.82 -12.82
N TYR A 775 -4.29 -1.83 -14.14
CA TYR A 775 -4.23 -3.05 -14.93
C TYR A 775 -2.99 -3.85 -14.63
N TRP A 776 -1.82 -3.20 -14.49
CA TRP A 776 -0.60 -3.90 -14.09
C TRP A 776 -0.76 -4.57 -12.72
N TYR A 777 -1.23 -3.86 -11.70
CA TYR A 777 -1.42 -4.42 -10.36
C TYR A 777 -2.39 -5.61 -10.35
N ALA A 778 -3.42 -5.58 -11.20
CA ALA A 778 -4.36 -6.69 -11.36
C ALA A 778 -3.79 -7.87 -12.18
N ALA A 779 -2.97 -7.58 -13.19
CA ALA A 779 -2.38 -8.53 -14.14
C ALA A 779 -1.15 -9.27 -13.60
N GLU A 780 -0.38 -8.65 -12.70
CA GLU A 780 0.90 -9.21 -12.21
C GLU A 780 0.74 -10.64 -11.68
N PRO A 781 -0.28 -10.99 -10.85
CA PRO A 781 -0.46 -12.36 -10.38
C PRO A 781 -0.74 -13.38 -11.49
N ILE A 782 -1.35 -12.97 -12.61
CA ILE A 782 -1.56 -13.83 -13.78
C ILE A 782 -0.22 -14.08 -14.48
N ALA A 783 0.55 -13.01 -14.71
CA ALA A 783 1.87 -13.10 -15.33
C ALA A 783 2.87 -13.90 -14.45
N ALA A 784 2.68 -13.83 -13.13
CA ALA A 784 3.46 -14.55 -12.14
C ALA A 784 3.06 -16.02 -11.98
N GLU A 785 2.01 -16.53 -12.66
CA GLU A 785 1.59 -17.92 -12.52
C GLU A 785 2.40 -18.85 -13.42
N SER A 786 2.47 -18.58 -14.73
CA SER A 786 3.29 -19.35 -15.66
C SER A 786 3.76 -18.51 -16.85
N PRO A 787 4.86 -18.89 -17.53
CA PRO A 787 5.32 -18.18 -18.72
C PRO A 787 4.26 -18.20 -19.82
N ALA A 788 3.57 -19.33 -20.00
CA ALA A 788 2.49 -19.47 -20.98
C ALA A 788 1.34 -18.48 -20.72
N LYS A 789 0.91 -18.30 -19.46
CA LYS A 789 -0.13 -17.33 -19.09
C LYS A 789 0.33 -15.90 -19.30
N ALA A 790 1.55 -15.57 -18.93
CA ALA A 790 2.11 -14.24 -19.18
C ALA A 790 2.23 -13.93 -20.68
N VAL A 791 2.66 -14.89 -21.51
CA VAL A 791 2.72 -14.73 -22.98
C VAL A 791 1.32 -14.59 -23.58
N ALA A 792 0.34 -15.36 -23.11
CA ALA A 792 -1.05 -15.22 -23.53
C ALA A 792 -1.60 -13.82 -23.20
N LEU A 793 -1.33 -13.33 -21.98
CA LEU A 793 -1.73 -11.99 -21.55
C LEU A 793 -1.05 -10.89 -22.39
N LEU A 794 0.25 -11.04 -22.64
CA LEU A 794 1.04 -10.14 -23.47
C LEU A 794 0.52 -10.07 -24.92
N ALA A 795 0.00 -11.18 -25.46
CA ALA A 795 -0.59 -11.21 -26.80
C ALA A 795 -1.90 -10.42 -26.90
N LYS A 796 -2.64 -10.27 -25.79
CA LYS A 796 -3.87 -9.47 -25.71
C LYS A 796 -3.60 -7.99 -25.40
N ALA A 797 -2.54 -7.71 -24.66
CA ALA A 797 -2.25 -6.37 -24.17
C ALA A 797 -1.87 -5.38 -25.29
N LYS A 798 -2.65 -4.29 -25.40
CA LYS A 798 -2.38 -3.16 -26.31
C LYS A 798 -1.84 -1.92 -25.61
N ILE A 799 -1.60 -2.01 -24.30
CA ILE A 799 -1.13 -0.89 -23.48
C ILE A 799 0.40 -1.00 -23.32
N PRO A 800 1.20 -0.08 -23.88
CA PRO A 800 2.66 -0.24 -23.99
C PRO A 800 3.36 -0.52 -22.66
N ILE A 801 3.07 0.27 -21.61
CA ILE A 801 3.72 0.11 -20.31
C ILE A 801 3.36 -1.24 -19.64
N VAL A 802 2.13 -1.71 -19.81
CA VAL A 802 1.73 -3.02 -19.26
C VAL A 802 2.42 -4.16 -20.01
N ARG A 803 2.60 -4.04 -21.34
CA ARG A 803 3.36 -5.01 -22.13
C ARG A 803 4.82 -5.08 -21.67
N GLU A 804 5.44 -3.92 -21.43
CA GLU A 804 6.78 -3.81 -20.87
C GLU A 804 6.85 -4.51 -19.50
N TYR A 805 5.88 -4.27 -18.63
CA TYR A 805 5.86 -4.83 -17.28
C TYR A 805 5.61 -6.34 -17.25
N ILE A 806 4.73 -6.87 -18.11
CA ILE A 806 4.57 -8.31 -18.31
C ILE A 806 5.89 -8.93 -18.79
N THR A 807 6.57 -8.28 -19.74
CA THR A 807 7.87 -8.73 -20.27
C THR A 807 8.95 -8.71 -19.19
N ARG A 808 9.02 -7.63 -18.40
CA ARG A 808 9.93 -7.51 -17.25
C ARG A 808 9.66 -8.59 -16.21
N ARG A 809 8.38 -8.89 -15.93
CA ARG A 809 8.00 -9.95 -14.97
C ARG A 809 8.33 -11.35 -15.46
N LEU A 810 8.20 -11.60 -16.76
CA LEU A 810 8.68 -12.80 -17.44
C LEU A 810 10.19 -12.94 -17.32
N ALA A 811 10.94 -11.86 -17.59
CA ALA A 811 12.40 -11.85 -17.50
C ALA A 811 12.90 -11.99 -16.05
N ALA A 812 12.20 -11.43 -15.06
CA ALA A 812 12.52 -11.55 -13.64
C ALA A 812 12.42 -12.99 -13.11
N ARG A 813 11.74 -13.90 -13.84
CA ARG A 813 11.79 -15.35 -13.54
C ARG A 813 13.13 -15.98 -13.95
N GLY A 814 13.90 -15.32 -14.82
CA GLY A 814 15.23 -15.71 -15.28
C GLY A 814 16.33 -15.41 -14.26
N ALA A 815 16.23 -16.05 -13.08
CA ALA A 815 17.33 -16.27 -12.12
C ALA A 815 16.98 -17.38 -11.10
N ALA A 816 15.79 -18.00 -11.19
CA ALA A 816 15.46 -19.21 -10.46
C ALA A 816 15.71 -20.41 -11.38
N ALA A 817 16.56 -21.35 -10.94
CA ALA A 817 16.75 -22.63 -11.62
C ALA A 817 15.38 -23.28 -11.91
N ALA A 818 15.28 -23.98 -13.05
CA ALA A 818 14.08 -24.72 -13.40
C ALA A 818 13.63 -25.60 -12.20
N PRO A 819 12.33 -25.70 -11.90
CA PRO A 819 11.87 -26.49 -10.77
C PRO A 819 12.33 -27.94 -10.94
N LYS A 820 13.09 -28.44 -9.96
CA LYS A 820 13.53 -29.84 -9.87
C LYS A 820 12.31 -30.75 -9.82
N LEU A 821 12.32 -31.83 -10.60
CA LEU A 821 11.28 -32.86 -10.56
C LEU A 821 11.28 -33.51 -9.17
N ARG A 822 10.24 -33.30 -8.37
CA ARG A 822 10.16 -33.90 -7.03
C ARG A 822 9.34 -35.18 -7.04
N ILE A 823 9.94 -36.27 -6.57
CA ILE A 823 9.33 -37.60 -6.46
C ILE A 823 9.30 -37.98 -4.98
N VAL A 824 8.18 -38.51 -4.49
CA VAL A 824 8.10 -39.05 -3.12
C VAL A 824 7.83 -40.55 -3.18
N THR A 825 8.63 -41.36 -2.47
CA THR A 825 8.42 -42.80 -2.37
C THR A 825 7.72 -43.14 -1.05
N LEU A 826 6.46 -43.55 -1.14
CA LEU A 826 5.59 -43.91 -0.02
C LEU A 826 5.52 -45.44 0.12
N GLY A 827 5.73 -45.96 1.32
CA GLY A 827 5.66 -47.40 1.56
C GLY A 827 6.11 -47.83 2.94
N ASP A 828 6.31 -49.13 3.11
CA ASP A 828 6.61 -49.72 4.41
C ASP A 828 8.13 -49.85 4.72
N SER A 829 8.54 -50.90 5.44
CA SER A 829 9.94 -51.19 5.74
C SER A 829 10.80 -51.44 4.50
N ILE A 830 10.22 -51.93 3.40
CA ILE A 830 10.95 -52.14 2.14
C ILE A 830 11.24 -50.79 1.47
N THR A 831 10.29 -49.85 1.52
CA THR A 831 10.50 -48.46 1.07
C THR A 831 11.46 -47.70 1.96
N LYS A 832 11.37 -47.83 3.29
CA LYS A 832 12.34 -47.21 4.22
C LYS A 832 13.79 -47.58 3.87
N GLY A 833 14.04 -48.84 3.54
CA GLY A 833 15.28 -49.36 2.92
C GLY A 833 16.53 -49.35 3.81
N VAL A 834 16.79 -48.27 4.54
CA VAL A 834 17.97 -48.14 5.41
C VAL A 834 17.88 -49.11 6.59
N ARG A 835 18.86 -50.02 6.66
CA ARG A 835 18.99 -51.02 7.72
C ARG A 835 20.41 -51.58 7.76
N THR A 836 20.71 -52.45 8.73
CA THR A 836 22.01 -53.13 8.81
C THR A 836 22.33 -53.84 7.48
N GLY A 837 23.40 -53.40 6.81
CA GLY A 837 23.83 -53.92 5.51
C GLY A 837 23.29 -53.17 4.28
N VAL A 838 22.55 -52.07 4.46
CA VAL A 838 22.08 -51.17 3.39
C VAL A 838 22.21 -49.71 3.83
N SER A 839 23.11 -48.97 3.19
CA SER A 839 23.25 -47.52 3.40
C SER A 839 22.13 -46.70 2.74
N ALA A 840 22.01 -45.41 3.06
CA ALA A 840 20.99 -44.53 2.48
C ALA A 840 21.13 -44.42 0.96
N GLU A 841 22.36 -44.37 0.47
CA GLU A 841 22.74 -44.24 -0.94
C GLU A 841 22.46 -45.51 -1.75
N GLU A 842 22.34 -46.65 -1.08
CA GLU A 842 22.05 -47.95 -1.68
C GLU A 842 20.56 -48.29 -1.74
N THR A 843 19.70 -47.45 -1.16
CA THR A 843 18.24 -47.64 -1.23
C THR A 843 17.72 -47.41 -2.65
N PHE A 844 16.60 -48.04 -3.02
CA PHE A 844 16.04 -47.87 -4.36
C PHE A 844 15.64 -46.41 -4.64
N ALA A 845 15.28 -45.63 -3.62
CA ALA A 845 14.95 -44.21 -3.76
C ALA A 845 16.17 -43.38 -4.18
N ALA A 846 17.32 -43.60 -3.53
CA ALA A 846 18.58 -42.96 -3.91
C ALA A 846 19.09 -43.43 -5.28
N LEU A 847 18.95 -44.72 -5.57
CA LEU A 847 19.32 -45.29 -6.87
C LEU A 847 18.41 -44.80 -8.01
N LEU A 848 17.11 -44.60 -7.75
CA LEU A 848 16.17 -43.98 -8.70
C LEU A 848 16.60 -42.54 -9.01
N GLU A 849 16.92 -41.74 -8.00
CA GLU A 849 17.39 -40.37 -8.18
C GLU A 849 18.69 -40.33 -8.98
N SER A 850 19.64 -41.22 -8.65
CA SER A 850 20.90 -41.37 -9.39
C SER A 850 20.67 -41.80 -10.85
N GLY A 851 19.73 -42.72 -11.08
CA GLY A 851 19.35 -43.18 -12.41
C GLY A 851 18.74 -42.07 -13.26
N LEU A 852 17.79 -41.30 -12.72
CA LEU A 852 17.17 -40.16 -13.42
C LEU A 852 18.20 -39.06 -13.74
N ARG A 853 19.13 -38.77 -12.82
CA ARG A 853 20.23 -37.83 -13.06
C ARG A 853 21.15 -38.27 -14.21
N LYS A 854 21.38 -39.58 -14.38
CA LYS A 854 22.17 -40.09 -15.51
C LYS A 854 21.46 -39.88 -16.86
N ASP A 855 20.14 -39.71 -16.86
CA ASP A 855 19.35 -39.40 -18.05
C ASP A 855 19.12 -37.90 -18.25
N ASP A 856 19.89 -37.04 -17.57
CA ASP A 856 19.75 -35.58 -17.60
C ASP A 856 18.38 -35.07 -17.08
N ILE A 857 17.72 -35.86 -16.24
CA ILE A 857 16.49 -35.47 -15.54
C ILE A 857 16.86 -34.95 -14.16
N GLU A 858 16.84 -33.62 -13.99
CA GLU A 858 17.10 -32.99 -12.69
C GLU A 858 15.95 -33.26 -11.72
N SER A 859 16.18 -34.13 -10.73
CA SER A 859 15.16 -34.60 -9.78
C SER A 859 15.62 -34.61 -8.32
N GLU A 860 14.65 -34.53 -7.42
CA GLU A 860 14.76 -34.77 -5.97
C GLU A 860 13.85 -35.95 -5.60
N VAL A 861 14.40 -37.05 -5.10
CA VAL A 861 13.62 -38.21 -4.63
C VAL A 861 13.61 -38.26 -3.11
N ILE A 862 12.42 -38.11 -2.53
CA ILE A 862 12.22 -38.07 -1.09
C ILE A 862 11.63 -39.40 -0.61
N ASN A 863 12.38 -40.11 0.23
CA ASN A 863 11.91 -41.34 0.85
C ASN A 863 11.12 -41.04 2.13
N VAL A 864 9.86 -41.49 2.19
CA VAL A 864 9.00 -41.35 3.37
C VAL A 864 8.50 -42.70 3.89
N GLY A 865 9.22 -43.79 3.61
CA GLY A 865 8.85 -45.13 4.05
C GLY A 865 8.93 -45.33 5.56
N ILE A 866 7.94 -46.02 6.14
CA ILE A 866 7.87 -46.30 7.58
C ILE A 866 7.82 -47.80 7.82
N GLY A 867 8.73 -48.31 8.64
CA GLY A 867 8.79 -49.74 8.95
C GLY A 867 7.55 -50.23 9.70
N GLY A 868 6.95 -51.32 9.23
CA GLY A 868 5.76 -51.91 9.83
C GLY A 868 4.44 -51.23 9.45
N GLU A 869 4.49 -50.17 8.65
CA GLU A 869 3.32 -49.41 8.24
C GLU A 869 2.43 -50.19 7.27
N ARG A 870 1.12 -49.96 7.36
CA ARG A 870 0.09 -50.48 6.46
C ARG A 870 -0.63 -49.35 5.72
N THR A 871 -1.40 -49.72 4.71
CA THR A 871 -2.15 -48.77 3.88
C THR A 871 -3.18 -47.90 4.64
N ASP A 872 -3.81 -48.43 5.70
CA ASP A 872 -4.77 -47.67 6.53
C ASP A 872 -4.08 -46.56 7.33
N GLN A 873 -2.82 -46.78 7.73
CA GLN A 873 -2.01 -45.80 8.45
C GLN A 873 -1.40 -44.75 7.50
N ALA A 874 -0.99 -45.16 6.30
CA ALA A 874 -0.46 -44.27 5.28
C ALA A 874 -1.47 -43.16 4.89
N LEU A 875 -2.77 -43.49 4.83
CA LEU A 875 -3.85 -42.53 4.57
C LEU A 875 -3.88 -41.39 5.60
N LEU A 876 -3.64 -41.68 6.88
CA LEU A 876 -3.72 -40.68 7.96
C LEU A 876 -2.65 -39.60 7.85
N ARG A 877 -1.56 -39.87 7.13
CA ARG A 877 -0.42 -38.94 6.99
C ARG A 877 -0.18 -38.47 5.55
N LEU A 878 -0.99 -38.88 4.59
CA LEU A 878 -0.81 -38.54 3.18
C LEU A 878 -0.72 -37.03 2.95
N ALA A 879 -1.64 -36.25 3.54
CA ALA A 879 -1.64 -34.80 3.41
C ALA A 879 -0.37 -34.15 4.01
N LYS A 880 0.02 -34.59 5.20
CA LYS A 880 1.11 -33.98 5.98
C LYS A 880 2.50 -34.37 5.48
N ASP A 881 2.71 -35.64 5.17
CA ASP A 881 4.04 -36.18 4.93
C ASP A 881 4.36 -36.34 3.44
N VAL A 882 3.33 -36.37 2.57
CA VAL A 882 3.47 -36.57 1.12
C VAL A 882 3.02 -35.34 0.35
N VAL A 883 1.75 -34.94 0.44
CA VAL A 883 1.19 -33.82 -0.36
C VAL A 883 1.85 -32.49 0.01
N ALA A 884 2.09 -32.22 1.30
CA ALA A 884 2.77 -31.00 1.75
C ALA A 884 4.18 -30.82 1.17
N ARG A 885 4.80 -31.89 0.63
CA ARG A 885 6.10 -31.82 -0.04
C ARG A 885 6.00 -31.35 -1.49
N ASN A 886 4.79 -31.13 -2.02
CA ASN A 886 4.52 -30.72 -3.40
C ASN A 886 5.21 -31.62 -4.46
N PRO A 887 5.04 -32.97 -4.42
CA PRO A 887 5.63 -33.86 -5.40
C PRO A 887 4.93 -33.75 -6.76
N SER A 888 5.67 -33.95 -7.84
CA SER A 888 5.10 -34.17 -9.17
C SER A 888 4.61 -35.61 -9.35
N LEU A 889 5.25 -36.56 -8.66
CA LEU A 889 4.97 -37.99 -8.75
C LEU A 889 5.16 -38.66 -7.38
N VAL A 890 4.29 -39.63 -7.06
CA VAL A 890 4.41 -40.46 -5.86
C VAL A 890 4.39 -41.92 -6.23
N THR A 891 5.39 -42.69 -5.78
CA THR A 891 5.37 -44.15 -5.88
C THR A 891 4.81 -44.75 -4.60
N ILE A 892 3.95 -45.76 -4.70
CA ILE A 892 3.23 -46.35 -3.55
C ILE A 892 3.51 -47.85 -3.51
N MET A 893 4.20 -48.33 -2.46
CA MET A 893 4.53 -49.74 -2.28
C MET A 893 4.14 -50.22 -0.88
N TYR A 894 3.09 -51.03 -0.79
CA TYR A 894 2.62 -51.68 0.43
C TYR A 894 2.08 -53.07 0.11
N GLY A 895 1.96 -53.92 1.12
CA GLY A 895 1.37 -55.26 1.00
C GLY A 895 2.02 -56.26 1.93
N THR A 896 3.29 -56.06 2.29
CA THR A 896 4.05 -56.97 3.15
C THR A 896 3.46 -56.97 4.56
N ASN A 897 3.27 -55.79 5.15
CA ASN A 897 2.67 -55.68 6.48
C ASN A 897 1.15 -55.88 6.46
N ASP A 898 0.46 -55.48 5.40
CA ASP A 898 -0.99 -55.62 5.24
C ASP A 898 -1.40 -57.11 5.17
N SER A 899 -0.62 -57.93 4.47
CA SER A 899 -0.89 -59.36 4.26
C SER A 899 -0.33 -60.29 5.35
N TYR A 900 0.53 -59.78 6.24
CA TYR A 900 1.19 -60.60 7.26
C TYR A 900 0.18 -61.15 8.29
N VAL A 901 0.44 -62.36 8.78
CA VAL A 901 -0.34 -62.99 9.85
C VAL A 901 0.53 -63.05 11.10
N ASP A 902 0.09 -62.39 12.17
CA ASP A 902 0.82 -62.34 13.44
C ASP A 902 0.75 -63.67 14.20
N ALA A 903 1.75 -63.96 15.03
CA ALA A 903 1.81 -65.20 15.82
C ALA A 903 0.53 -65.39 16.65
N GLY A 904 -0.08 -66.58 16.56
CA GLY A 904 -1.34 -66.89 17.23
C GLY A 904 -2.61 -66.35 16.54
N LYS A 905 -2.49 -65.84 15.31
CA LYS A 905 -3.62 -65.42 14.46
C LYS A 905 -3.73 -66.30 13.21
N SER A 906 -4.93 -66.36 12.63
CA SER A 906 -5.22 -67.06 11.36
C SER A 906 -5.40 -66.10 10.18
N ASP A 907 -5.70 -64.83 10.45
CA ASP A 907 -6.03 -63.82 9.45
C ASP A 907 -4.92 -62.78 9.30
N SER A 908 -4.84 -62.20 8.10
CA SER A 908 -3.91 -61.10 7.79
C SER A 908 -4.30 -59.82 8.54
N ARG A 909 -3.33 -58.93 8.76
CA ARG A 909 -3.55 -57.67 9.50
C ARG A 909 -4.62 -56.77 8.88
N LEU A 910 -4.78 -56.82 7.55
CA LEU A 910 -5.95 -56.28 6.85
C LEU A 910 -6.59 -57.38 6.01
N THR A 911 -7.85 -57.19 5.63
CA THR A 911 -8.46 -57.97 4.54
C THR A 911 -8.00 -57.44 3.18
N VAL A 912 -8.07 -58.29 2.14
CA VAL A 912 -7.77 -57.87 0.75
C VAL A 912 -8.68 -56.72 0.30
N GLY A 913 -9.93 -56.71 0.77
CA GLY A 913 -10.90 -55.64 0.47
C GLY A 913 -10.52 -54.30 1.09
N GLU A 914 -10.12 -54.27 2.36
CA GLU A 914 -9.65 -53.05 3.03
C GLU A 914 -8.39 -52.49 2.37
N TYR A 915 -7.41 -53.34 2.07
CA TYR A 915 -6.20 -52.95 1.35
C TYR A 915 -6.52 -52.34 -0.03
N ARG A 916 -7.40 -52.98 -0.81
CA ARG A 916 -7.84 -52.46 -2.11
C ARG A 916 -8.50 -51.08 -1.98
N ALA A 917 -9.43 -50.93 -1.04
CA ALA A 917 -10.10 -49.65 -0.79
C ALA A 917 -9.11 -48.56 -0.37
N ASN A 918 -8.11 -48.89 0.45
CA ASN A 918 -7.09 -47.94 0.86
C ASN A 918 -6.22 -47.49 -0.32
N LEU A 919 -5.78 -48.41 -1.19
CA LEU A 919 -5.02 -48.07 -2.40
C LEU A 919 -5.81 -47.17 -3.36
N GLU A 920 -7.09 -47.48 -3.58
CA GLU A 920 -7.98 -46.63 -4.40
C GLU A 920 -8.05 -45.21 -3.84
N LYS A 921 -8.19 -45.08 -2.52
CA LYS A 921 -8.27 -43.78 -1.84
C LYS A 921 -6.95 -43.01 -1.89
N LEU A 922 -5.81 -43.67 -1.67
CA LEU A 922 -4.48 -43.07 -1.82
C LEU A 922 -4.28 -42.50 -3.23
N VAL A 923 -4.68 -43.24 -4.26
CA VAL A 923 -4.62 -42.80 -5.66
C VAL A 923 -5.52 -41.60 -5.92
N ASP A 924 -6.77 -41.63 -5.43
CA ASP A 924 -7.73 -40.56 -5.65
C ASP A 924 -7.33 -39.25 -4.96
N GLU A 925 -6.83 -39.32 -3.72
CA GLU A 925 -6.35 -38.16 -2.97
C GLU A 925 -5.11 -37.53 -3.60
N LEU A 926 -4.16 -38.34 -4.10
CA LEU A 926 -2.99 -37.83 -4.82
C LEU A 926 -3.38 -37.14 -6.13
N ARG A 927 -4.32 -37.70 -6.89
CA ARG A 927 -4.82 -37.07 -8.11
C ARG A 927 -5.57 -35.77 -7.83
N ALA A 928 -6.38 -35.73 -6.78
CA ALA A 928 -7.05 -34.51 -6.34
C ALA A 928 -6.05 -33.40 -5.98
N ALA A 929 -4.87 -33.78 -5.48
CA ALA A 929 -3.75 -32.88 -5.21
C ALA A 929 -2.88 -32.56 -6.44
N GLY A 930 -3.23 -33.03 -7.65
CA GLY A 930 -2.46 -32.79 -8.88
C GLY A 930 -1.18 -33.62 -9.00
N VAL A 931 -1.02 -34.68 -8.20
CA VAL A 931 0.17 -35.54 -8.16
C VAL A 931 -0.06 -36.81 -9.00
N ALA A 932 0.94 -37.25 -9.76
CA ALA A 932 0.88 -38.50 -10.51
C ALA A 932 1.20 -39.72 -9.61
N PRO A 933 0.25 -40.64 -9.34
CA PRO A 933 0.56 -41.87 -8.61
C PRO A 933 1.21 -42.91 -9.53
N VAL A 934 2.08 -43.75 -8.95
CA VAL A 934 2.62 -44.99 -9.55
C VAL A 934 2.50 -46.09 -8.49
N LEU A 935 1.77 -47.16 -8.80
CA LEU A 935 1.61 -48.28 -7.88
C LEU A 935 2.77 -49.26 -8.05
N MET A 936 3.16 -49.89 -6.95
CA MET A 936 4.20 -50.90 -6.90
C MET A 936 3.72 -52.10 -6.08
N THR A 937 3.97 -53.30 -6.56
CA THR A 937 3.78 -54.51 -5.74
C THR A 937 5.01 -54.73 -4.87
N GLU A 938 4.86 -55.27 -3.67
CA GLU A 938 6.00 -55.71 -2.88
C GLU A 938 6.80 -56.84 -3.57
N PRO A 939 8.13 -56.89 -3.42
CA PRO A 939 8.92 -57.99 -3.94
C PRO A 939 8.58 -59.31 -3.24
N ARG A 940 8.85 -60.42 -3.95
CA ARG A 940 8.65 -61.77 -3.44
C ARG A 940 9.61 -62.09 -2.29
N TRP A 941 9.12 -62.71 -1.23
CA TRP A 941 9.96 -63.20 -0.13
C TRP A 941 10.79 -64.41 -0.60
N GLY A 942 12.00 -64.55 -0.06
CA GLY A 942 12.88 -65.67 -0.35
C GLY A 942 12.34 -67.01 0.16
N ARG A 943 12.71 -68.11 -0.50
CA ARG A 943 12.19 -69.48 -0.25
C ARG A 943 12.35 -69.97 1.19
N SER A 944 13.34 -69.45 1.91
CA SER A 944 13.62 -69.82 3.31
C SER A 944 13.05 -68.82 4.32
N ALA A 945 12.08 -68.00 3.91
CA ALA A 945 11.39 -67.08 4.80
C ALA A 945 10.72 -67.82 5.97
N THR A 946 10.78 -67.20 7.16
CA THR A 946 10.06 -67.68 8.33
C THR A 946 8.56 -67.74 8.03
N LEU A 947 7.92 -68.84 8.42
CA LEU A 947 6.48 -69.00 8.30
C LEU A 947 5.75 -67.95 9.14
N ASN A 948 4.62 -67.47 8.64
CA ASN A 948 3.79 -66.51 9.35
C ASN A 948 3.04 -67.20 10.53
N GLY A 949 2.22 -66.44 11.27
CA GLY A 949 1.47 -66.95 12.42
C GLY A 949 0.47 -68.07 12.13
N ALA A 950 0.09 -68.28 10.86
CA ALA A 950 -0.73 -69.39 10.39
C ALA A 950 0.09 -70.61 9.95
N GLY A 951 1.42 -70.58 10.08
CA GLY A 951 2.31 -71.65 9.60
C GLY A 951 2.46 -71.68 8.07
N GLU A 952 2.15 -70.57 7.39
CA GLU A 952 2.20 -70.47 5.93
C GLU A 952 3.41 -69.66 5.47
N HIS A 953 3.89 -69.93 4.26
CA HIS A 953 4.89 -69.08 3.63
C HIS A 953 4.29 -67.69 3.35
N PRO A 954 4.94 -66.57 3.73
CA PRO A 954 4.37 -65.21 3.58
C PRO A 954 3.87 -64.87 2.17
N ASN A 955 4.58 -65.32 1.14
CA ASN A 955 4.15 -65.18 -0.27
C ASN A 955 2.72 -65.67 -0.56
N LEU A 956 2.21 -66.71 0.13
CA LEU A 956 0.85 -67.24 -0.11
C LEU A 956 -0.23 -66.21 0.21
N ARG A 957 -0.02 -65.39 1.25
CA ARG A 957 -0.93 -64.31 1.63
C ARG A 957 -0.66 -63.07 0.81
N LEU A 958 0.61 -62.70 0.64
CA LEU A 958 1.01 -61.53 -0.12
C LEU A 958 0.51 -61.56 -1.57
N GLU A 959 0.50 -62.72 -2.22
CA GLU A 959 0.04 -62.87 -3.60
C GLU A 959 -1.41 -62.38 -3.81
N LYS A 960 -2.30 -62.57 -2.82
CA LYS A 960 -3.67 -62.06 -2.90
C LYS A 960 -3.74 -60.52 -2.91
N PHE A 961 -2.84 -59.87 -2.17
CA PHE A 961 -2.73 -58.41 -2.10
C PHE A 961 -2.04 -57.86 -3.36
N VAL A 962 -1.06 -58.58 -3.91
CA VAL A 962 -0.45 -58.28 -5.20
C VAL A 962 -1.52 -58.27 -6.31
N GLN A 963 -2.43 -59.24 -6.33
CA GLN A 963 -3.54 -59.25 -7.30
C GLN A 963 -4.49 -58.06 -7.11
N ALA A 964 -4.78 -57.67 -5.85
CA ALA A 964 -5.56 -56.46 -5.59
C ALA A 964 -4.85 -55.19 -6.07
N CYS A 965 -3.55 -55.04 -5.83
CA CYS A 965 -2.77 -53.90 -6.32
C CYS A 965 -2.78 -53.82 -7.86
N ARG A 966 -2.59 -54.96 -8.54
CA ARG A 966 -2.72 -55.06 -10.00
C ARG A 966 -4.09 -54.62 -10.50
N ALA A 967 -5.17 -55.09 -9.86
CA ALA A 967 -6.53 -54.71 -10.20
C ALA A 967 -6.75 -53.21 -10.06
N VAL A 968 -6.32 -52.60 -8.94
CA VAL A 968 -6.43 -51.14 -8.73
C VAL A 968 -5.65 -50.37 -9.79
N ALA A 969 -4.43 -50.80 -10.14
CA ALA A 969 -3.64 -50.14 -11.17
C ALA A 969 -4.36 -50.14 -12.53
N VAL A 970 -4.96 -51.26 -12.93
CA VAL A 970 -5.75 -51.36 -14.17
C VAL A 970 -7.01 -50.49 -14.10
N GLU A 971 -7.81 -50.62 -13.05
CA GLU A 971 -9.09 -49.93 -12.89
C GLU A 971 -8.92 -48.41 -12.80
N LYS A 972 -7.93 -47.95 -12.03
CA LYS A 972 -7.61 -46.53 -11.89
C LYS A 972 -6.75 -45.99 -13.03
N LYS A 973 -6.29 -46.83 -13.96
CA LYS A 973 -5.36 -46.46 -15.05
C LYS A 973 -4.10 -45.78 -14.51
N VAL A 974 -3.45 -46.42 -13.54
CA VAL A 974 -2.23 -45.95 -12.88
C VAL A 974 -1.07 -46.86 -13.32
N PRO A 975 0.12 -46.31 -13.65
CA PRO A 975 1.29 -47.14 -13.96
C PRO A 975 1.64 -48.09 -12.81
N LEU A 976 2.07 -49.31 -13.15
CA LEU A 976 2.41 -50.36 -12.19
C LEU A 976 3.86 -50.80 -12.36
N VAL A 977 4.59 -50.93 -11.25
CA VAL A 977 5.87 -51.65 -11.18
C VAL A 977 5.66 -52.96 -10.41
N ASP A 978 5.72 -54.09 -11.12
CA ASP A 978 5.38 -55.39 -10.56
C ASP A 978 6.63 -56.15 -10.07
N HIS A 979 7.20 -55.70 -8.96
CA HIS A 979 8.37 -56.35 -8.37
C HIS A 979 8.11 -57.81 -7.97
N PHE A 980 6.89 -58.17 -7.57
CA PHE A 980 6.54 -59.54 -7.22
C PHE A 980 6.70 -60.47 -8.43
N GLN A 981 6.18 -60.06 -9.59
CA GLN A 981 6.34 -60.79 -10.84
C GLN A 981 7.81 -60.88 -11.26
N ILE A 982 8.52 -59.75 -11.26
CA ILE A 982 9.94 -59.69 -11.67
C ILE A 982 10.78 -60.66 -10.83
N TRP A 983 10.60 -60.66 -9.50
CA TRP A 983 11.35 -61.55 -8.63
C TRP A 983 10.91 -63.01 -8.75
N THR A 984 9.62 -63.28 -9.02
CA THR A 984 9.11 -64.62 -9.34
C THR A 984 9.80 -65.19 -10.59
N GLU A 985 9.93 -64.40 -11.66
CA GLU A 985 10.57 -64.82 -12.92
C GLU A 985 12.08 -65.02 -12.78
N VAL A 986 12.73 -64.24 -11.94
CA VAL A 986 14.16 -64.40 -11.65
C VAL A 986 14.42 -65.64 -10.78
N GLU A 987 13.54 -65.92 -9.81
CA GLU A 987 13.59 -67.16 -9.01
C GLU A 987 13.35 -68.40 -9.87
N ALA A 988 12.39 -68.34 -10.80
CA ALA A 988 12.12 -69.42 -11.75
C ALA A 988 13.31 -69.73 -12.67
N ARG A 989 14.16 -68.74 -12.94
CA ARG A 989 15.43 -68.88 -13.69
C ARG A 989 16.61 -69.36 -12.83
N GLY A 990 16.35 -69.83 -11.62
CA GLY A 990 17.35 -70.44 -10.74
C GLY A 990 18.04 -69.48 -9.77
N THR A 991 17.61 -68.22 -9.68
CA THR A 991 18.18 -67.27 -8.72
C THR A 991 17.62 -67.51 -7.32
N ASN A 992 18.49 -67.67 -6.33
CA ASN A 992 18.07 -67.68 -4.93
C ASN A 992 17.78 -66.25 -4.44
N LEU A 993 16.50 -65.89 -4.28
CA LEU A 993 16.07 -64.57 -3.79
C LEU A 993 16.55 -64.25 -2.36
N GLY A 994 16.89 -65.27 -1.57
CA GLY A 994 17.55 -65.07 -0.27
C GLY A 994 18.89 -64.34 -0.38
N THR A 995 19.55 -64.39 -1.55
CA THR A 995 20.80 -63.63 -1.81
C THR A 995 20.57 -62.18 -2.22
N TRP A 996 19.32 -61.78 -2.45
CA TRP A 996 18.92 -60.40 -2.80
C TRP A 996 18.26 -59.68 -1.62
N THR A 997 18.13 -60.37 -0.49
CA THR A 997 17.52 -59.88 0.74
C THR A 997 18.50 -60.01 1.90
N THR A 998 18.27 -59.26 2.97
CA THR A 998 19.04 -59.39 4.22
C THR A 998 18.48 -60.47 5.13
N ASP A 999 17.17 -60.71 5.06
CA ASP A 999 16.41 -61.54 6.00
C ASP A 999 15.26 -62.30 5.34
N GLN A 1000 15.40 -62.64 4.05
CA GLN A 1000 14.35 -63.24 3.20
C GLN A 1000 13.16 -62.32 2.87
N CYS A 1001 13.09 -61.11 3.43
CA CYS A 1001 12.03 -60.14 3.17
C CYS A 1001 12.61 -58.83 2.59
N HIS A 1002 13.50 -58.20 3.34
CA HIS A 1002 13.98 -56.86 3.01
C HIS A 1002 15.13 -56.92 2.01
N PRO A 1003 15.10 -56.12 0.94
CA PRO A 1003 16.18 -56.08 -0.04
C PRO A 1003 17.54 -55.72 0.59
N ASN A 1004 18.59 -56.38 0.14
CA ASN A 1004 19.97 -55.90 0.34
C ASN A 1004 20.36 -54.96 -0.82
N PRO A 1005 21.60 -54.43 -0.93
CA PRO A 1005 21.95 -53.50 -2.01
C PRO A 1005 21.70 -54.06 -3.43
N LYS A 1006 21.82 -55.39 -3.62
CA LYS A 1006 21.49 -56.04 -4.90
C LYS A 1006 19.99 -56.05 -5.17
N GLY A 1007 19.19 -56.34 -4.15
CA GLY A 1007 17.73 -56.27 -4.23
C GLY A 1007 17.23 -54.84 -4.51
N HIS A 1008 17.76 -53.83 -3.81
CA HIS A 1008 17.41 -52.43 -4.04
C HIS A 1008 17.75 -51.95 -5.46
N ARG A 1009 18.87 -52.43 -6.03
CA ARG A 1009 19.21 -52.16 -7.44
C ARG A 1009 18.18 -52.75 -8.39
N SER A 1010 17.77 -54.00 -8.17
CA SER A 1010 16.71 -54.64 -8.95
C SER A 1010 15.38 -53.86 -8.89
N LEU A 1011 15.00 -53.34 -7.71
CA LEU A 1011 13.82 -52.49 -7.58
C LEU A 1011 13.98 -51.19 -8.38
N ALA A 1012 15.09 -50.47 -8.22
CA ALA A 1012 15.33 -49.21 -8.93
C ALA A 1012 15.36 -49.39 -10.46
N ASP A 1013 16.01 -50.45 -10.96
CA ASP A 1013 16.10 -50.76 -12.40
C ASP A 1013 14.71 -51.01 -13.00
N ALA A 1014 13.81 -51.66 -12.26
CA ALA A 1014 12.43 -51.87 -12.69
C ALA A 1014 11.57 -50.59 -12.62
N MET A 1015 11.86 -49.70 -11.67
CA MET A 1015 11.14 -48.44 -11.51
C MET A 1015 11.46 -47.43 -12.61
N LEU A 1016 12.74 -47.31 -13.00
CA LEU A 1016 13.23 -46.29 -13.93
C LEU A 1016 12.38 -46.13 -15.21
N PRO A 1017 12.10 -47.18 -16.01
CA PRO A 1017 11.33 -47.02 -17.25
C PRO A 1017 9.89 -46.56 -16.99
N VAL A 1018 9.27 -47.04 -15.91
CA VAL A 1018 7.87 -46.70 -15.56
C VAL A 1018 7.78 -45.27 -15.03
N VAL A 1019 8.68 -44.89 -14.13
CA VAL A 1019 8.75 -43.53 -13.57
C VAL A 1019 9.02 -42.54 -14.70
N ARG A 1020 9.98 -42.80 -15.60
CA ARG A 1020 10.25 -41.94 -16.77
C ARG A 1020 9.01 -41.69 -17.62
N ALA A 1021 8.25 -42.74 -17.93
CA ALA A 1021 7.02 -42.63 -18.70
C ALA A 1021 5.88 -41.92 -17.95
N ALA A 1022 5.90 -41.96 -16.62
CA ALA A 1022 4.91 -41.35 -15.74
C ALA A 1022 5.24 -39.89 -15.37
N ILE A 1023 6.44 -39.39 -15.68
CA ILE A 1023 6.77 -37.97 -15.52
C ILE A 1023 5.82 -37.16 -16.41
N PRO A 1024 5.03 -36.23 -15.85
CA PRO A 1024 4.14 -35.39 -16.64
C PRO A 1024 4.94 -34.63 -17.71
N SER A 1025 4.51 -34.71 -18.98
CA SER A 1025 5.14 -33.95 -20.06
C SER A 1025 5.15 -32.47 -19.69
N ARG A 1026 6.34 -31.83 -19.66
CA ARG A 1026 6.45 -30.37 -19.47
C ARG A 1026 5.64 -29.69 -20.58
N LYS A 1027 4.46 -29.17 -20.24
CA LYS A 1027 3.66 -28.27 -21.09
C LYS A 1027 3.92 -26.83 -20.67
#